data_AF-Q9NJI4-F1
#
_entry.id   AF-Q9NJI4-F1
#
_cell.length_a   1.000
_cell.length_b   1.000
_cell.length_c   1.000
_cell.angle_alpha   90.00
_cell.angle_beta   90.00
_cell.angle_gamma   90.00
#
_symmetry.space_group_name_H-M   'P 1'
#
loop_
_entity.id
_entity.type
_entity.pdbx_description
1 polymer ?
#
loop_
_entity_poly.entity_id
_entity_poly.type
_entity_poly.pdbx_seq_one_letter_code
_entity_poly.pdbx_strand_id
1 'polypeptide(L)'
;MCVRAPMTRLGVLAVCCVVSLVMSPTLSADPTTRVMDEVIEADPTTHSMSLLMRGAKPSQPDAYLCTAYPVTDLETYIYKFQAQANASTAHHMLLYGCDGPAYSTADIWHCPSVCRGQQTILFAWAKNAPPTELPRDVGHRVGQRSNVKTLVLQVHYAKGFVRNESPDHSGIIVHMTDRRPKFVAGIFLMMSTWFQVPPHRESYPVDMSCVYLEQKPMYPFAFRTHAHGLGKVITGYLYNGTYQLIGKGNPQWPQAFYPVEDVIEVKPGDSLAARCTYDSTHMDQRVGVGATGSDEMCNFYIMYYTDSSVQRPGAECMNDQLPELTGAHFPSSVSQPLPPNPQLEEVASGHHHAHHQHGMSGGQGGVAQVHTTQVHTTQTPTTQTPTTQTPTMQEIHFDHPLQLNTSWPGVELTVGQVGGVSVDQRGNLYVFHRGSRVWNAASFDIDNNFQFQDSPITEDVVLVTDSTGHKIRSFGAGRYFLPHGIQVDHKDNIWLTDVALHQVFKIPAGSDTPTLTIGHRFQHGEELTFFCKPTDVAVLSSGEFFVSDGYCNSRVVKFSADGKVIKAWGEKNLEFGVSPPPGTFDVPHSVTVSEGTGQLCVADRENGRVQCFDLEGNFDHLIRHKEFGPRLFAVEVCPLQGVLYAVNGPAYDGPSDLTVQGFTVDMSSGQLLESWNIPQGLRNPHDLAVDPTTCGSVYVGELNPRVVWKLTRADRSTTPTPHLHMDTQIVNNNKKNQIGQAGPSDTQ
;
A
#
# COMPACT_ATOMS: atom_id res chain seq x y z
N MET A 1 -20.89 75.55 -11.17
CA MET A 1 -22.03 75.43 -12.13
C MET A 1 -22.98 74.39 -11.55
N CYS A 2 -24.03 74.80 -10.82
CA CYS A 2 -25.44 74.91 -11.27
C CYS A 2 -26.03 73.51 -11.61
N VAL A 3 -27.13 72.96 -11.04
CA VAL A 3 -28.39 73.50 -10.45
C VAL A 3 -29.05 72.38 -9.57
N ARG A 4 -29.39 72.60 -8.27
CA ARG A 4 -30.74 72.68 -7.61
C ARG A 4 -31.91 71.83 -8.20
N ALA A 5 -32.45 70.83 -7.47
CA ALA A 5 -33.62 70.84 -6.54
C ALA A 5 -34.91 70.21 -7.17
N PRO A 6 -36.06 69.92 -6.48
CA PRO A 6 -36.40 69.88 -5.04
C PRO A 6 -37.31 68.72 -4.52
N MET A 7 -37.44 68.67 -3.19
CA MET A 7 -38.55 68.27 -2.26
C MET A 7 -39.91 67.73 -2.75
N THR A 8 -40.52 66.83 -1.95
CA THR A 8 -41.77 67.10 -1.16
C THR A 8 -42.12 65.99 -0.12
N ARG A 9 -42.73 66.42 1.00
CA ARG A 9 -43.20 65.69 2.20
C ARG A 9 -44.70 65.31 2.08
N LEU A 10 -45.17 64.33 2.89
CA LEU A 10 -46.39 64.31 3.76
C LEU A 10 -46.56 62.85 4.29
N GLY A 11 -46.98 62.50 5.51
CA GLY A 11 -47.43 63.21 6.71
C GLY A 11 -47.71 62.21 7.86
N VAL A 12 -47.32 62.64 9.08
CA VAL A 12 -47.90 62.47 10.44
C VAL A 12 -48.95 61.37 10.73
N LEU A 13 -48.70 60.55 11.76
CA LEU A 13 -49.65 60.31 12.86
C LEU A 13 -48.92 59.79 14.13
N ALA A 14 -49.26 60.42 15.26
CA ALA A 14 -48.70 60.19 16.59
C ALA A 14 -49.71 59.43 17.47
N VAL A 15 -49.25 58.59 18.41
CA VAL A 15 -49.97 58.27 19.66
C VAL A 15 -48.97 57.98 20.80
N CYS A 16 -49.21 58.65 21.93
CA CYS A 16 -48.52 58.60 23.22
C CYS A 16 -48.85 57.34 24.06
N CYS A 17 -47.97 56.97 25.01
CA CYS A 17 -48.17 57.05 26.48
C CYS A 17 -47.42 55.99 27.33
N VAL A 18 -46.62 56.49 28.29
CA VAL A 18 -46.56 56.19 29.76
C VAL A 18 -46.22 54.74 30.17
N VAL A 19 -44.98 54.43 30.63
CA VAL A 19 -44.36 54.59 31.98
C VAL A 19 -45.05 53.84 33.13
N SER A 20 -44.30 52.97 33.82
CA SER A 20 -44.42 52.77 35.28
C SER A 20 -43.08 52.27 35.87
N LEU A 21 -42.44 53.16 36.64
CA LEU A 21 -41.42 52.90 37.67
C LEU A 21 -42.13 52.68 39.02
N VAL A 22 -41.59 51.86 39.94
CA VAL A 22 -41.52 52.11 41.41
C VAL A 22 -40.42 51.20 42.03
N MET A 23 -39.24 51.72 42.44
CA MET A 23 -38.69 51.97 43.82
C MET A 23 -38.57 50.75 44.76
N SER A 24 -37.58 50.51 45.64
CA SER A 24 -36.29 51.04 46.20
C SER A 24 -35.91 50.03 47.36
N PRO A 25 -34.91 50.18 48.30
CA PRO A 25 -33.71 51.02 48.44
C PRO A 25 -32.41 50.22 48.81
N THR A 26 -31.37 50.97 49.19
CA THR A 26 -29.92 50.73 49.39
C THR A 26 -29.43 50.17 50.75
N LEU A 27 -28.12 49.80 50.77
CA LEU A 27 -27.12 49.60 51.89
C LEU A 27 -27.05 48.17 52.48
N SER A 28 -25.91 47.49 52.70
CA SER A 28 -24.56 47.91 53.15
C SER A 28 -23.54 46.74 53.00
N ALA A 29 -22.31 47.02 52.55
CA ALA A 29 -21.03 46.33 52.91
C ALA A 29 -19.90 46.94 52.04
N ASP A 30 -19.14 47.90 52.57
CA ASP A 30 -17.75 47.77 53.07
C ASP A 30 -16.68 47.77 51.96
N PRO A 31 -15.70 48.70 51.95
CA PRO A 31 -14.80 48.94 50.83
C PRO A 31 -13.47 48.20 51.04
N THR A 32 -13.08 47.32 50.12
CA THR A 32 -11.67 47.04 49.81
C THR A 32 -11.58 46.00 48.70
N THR A 33 -11.34 46.48 47.48
CA THR A 33 -10.45 45.94 46.43
C THR A 33 -10.90 46.51 45.10
N ARG A 34 -10.19 47.53 44.60
CA ARG A 34 -10.21 47.84 43.16
C ARG A 34 -9.49 46.68 42.47
N VAL A 35 -10.25 45.70 41.99
CA VAL A 35 -9.83 44.95 40.81
C VAL A 35 -10.32 45.80 39.64
N MET A 36 -9.39 46.30 38.84
CA MET A 36 -9.73 46.85 37.53
C MET A 36 -10.26 45.68 36.72
N ASP A 37 -11.57 45.65 36.49
CA ASP A 37 -12.13 44.88 35.38
C ASP A 37 -11.56 45.50 34.10
N GLU A 38 -10.51 44.86 33.59
CA GLU A 38 -10.04 45.08 32.24
C GLU A 38 -11.19 44.63 31.33
N VAL A 39 -11.86 45.60 30.71
CA VAL A 39 -12.78 45.35 29.61
C VAL A 39 -11.96 44.65 28.54
N ILE A 40 -12.14 43.34 28.38
CA ILE A 40 -11.57 42.58 27.28
C ILE A 40 -12.21 43.13 26.01
N GLU A 41 -11.55 44.07 25.34
CA GLU A 41 -11.86 44.40 23.96
C GLU A 41 -11.70 43.12 23.13
N ALA A 42 -12.72 42.76 22.36
CA ALA A 42 -12.65 41.63 21.44
C ALA A 42 -11.51 41.87 20.45
N ASP A 43 -10.51 40.98 20.43
CA ASP A 43 -9.40 41.05 19.46
C ASP A 43 -9.99 40.93 18.05
N PRO A 44 -9.91 42.00 17.21
CA PRO A 44 -10.53 42.03 15.89
C PRO A 44 -9.92 41.02 14.92
N THR A 45 -8.80 40.39 15.29
CA THR A 45 -8.13 39.34 14.49
C THR A 45 -8.59 37.93 14.86
N THR A 46 -9.49 37.78 15.83
CA THR A 46 -10.03 36.49 16.26
C THR A 46 -11.48 36.33 15.82
N HIS A 47 -11.83 35.11 15.42
CA HIS A 47 -13.19 34.74 15.03
C HIS A 47 -13.43 33.26 15.33
N SER A 48 -14.68 32.81 15.18
CA SER A 48 -15.04 31.40 15.39
C SER A 48 -15.91 30.90 14.24
N MET A 49 -15.78 29.62 13.93
CA MET A 49 -16.59 28.93 12.93
C MET A 49 -17.25 27.70 13.57
N SER A 50 -18.57 27.60 13.42
CA SER A 50 -19.35 26.45 13.92
C SER A 50 -19.44 25.37 12.84
N LEU A 51 -18.78 24.24 13.08
CA LEU A 51 -18.82 23.06 12.22
C LEU A 51 -19.82 22.08 12.84
N LEU A 52 -21.09 22.14 12.44
CA LEU A 52 -22.18 21.38 13.06
C LEU A 52 -22.83 20.42 12.05
N MET A 53 -23.33 19.28 12.49
CA MET A 53 -24.15 18.45 11.63
C MET A 53 -25.38 19.23 11.13
N ARG A 54 -25.65 19.16 9.82
CA ARG A 54 -26.73 19.92 9.14
C ARG A 54 -28.10 19.25 9.32
N GLY A 55 -28.43 18.88 10.57
CA GLY A 55 -29.68 18.21 10.93
C GLY A 55 -29.66 16.70 10.69
N ALA A 56 -28.68 15.98 11.24
CA ALA A 56 -28.51 14.55 11.07
C ALA A 56 -29.59 13.73 11.80
N LYS A 57 -30.03 12.63 11.18
CA LYS A 57 -30.96 11.64 11.76
C LYS A 57 -30.65 10.23 11.26
N PRO A 58 -29.54 9.61 11.71
CA PRO A 58 -29.26 8.22 11.34
C PRO A 58 -30.38 7.30 11.85
N SER A 59 -30.84 6.38 11.00
CA SER A 59 -31.91 5.43 11.36
C SER A 59 -31.41 4.23 12.15
N GLN A 60 -30.10 3.98 12.14
CA GLN A 60 -29.42 2.89 12.84
C GLN A 60 -28.40 3.47 13.83
N PRO A 61 -28.16 2.79 14.98
CA PRO A 61 -26.98 3.06 15.80
C PRO A 61 -25.69 2.79 15.00
N ASP A 62 -24.56 3.30 15.50
CA ASP A 62 -23.22 3.15 14.91
C ASP A 62 -23.04 3.76 13.51
N ALA A 63 -23.89 4.72 13.16
CA ALA A 63 -23.76 5.42 11.89
C ALA A 63 -22.59 6.43 11.92
N TYR A 64 -21.72 6.36 10.91
CA TYR A 64 -20.70 7.37 10.63
C TYR A 64 -21.20 8.35 9.58
N LEU A 65 -21.44 9.59 10.00
CA LEU A 65 -21.91 10.66 9.11
C LEU A 65 -20.91 11.81 9.04
N CYS A 66 -20.83 12.46 7.88
CA CYS A 66 -19.87 13.51 7.58
C CYS A 66 -20.58 14.76 7.04
N THR A 67 -20.00 15.93 7.32
CA THR A 67 -20.41 17.23 6.77
C THR A 67 -19.16 18.08 6.48
N ALA A 68 -19.21 18.89 5.42
CA ALA A 68 -18.06 19.65 4.92
C ALA A 68 -18.26 21.17 5.04
N TYR A 69 -17.13 21.85 5.22
CA TYR A 69 -17.01 23.29 5.43
C TYR A 69 -15.79 23.83 4.68
N PRO A 70 -15.96 24.48 3.53
CA PRO A 70 -14.87 25.16 2.85
C PRO A 70 -14.30 26.29 3.72
N VAL A 71 -12.97 26.43 3.74
CA VAL A 71 -12.29 27.55 4.40
C VAL A 71 -12.02 28.63 3.36
N THR A 72 -12.76 29.73 3.42
CA THR A 72 -12.69 30.79 2.39
C THR A 72 -11.55 31.78 2.61
N ASP A 73 -11.01 31.83 3.83
CA ASP A 73 -9.90 32.72 4.17
C ASP A 73 -8.64 32.39 3.37
N LEU A 74 -7.86 33.42 3.03
CA LEU A 74 -6.60 33.24 2.31
C LEU A 74 -5.62 32.41 3.15
N GLU A 75 -5.52 32.71 4.44
CA GLU A 75 -4.71 31.99 5.43
C GLU A 75 -5.19 32.41 6.82
N THR A 76 -5.49 31.44 7.69
CA THR A 76 -5.91 31.67 9.08
C THR A 76 -5.51 30.46 9.95
N TYR A 77 -5.61 30.57 11.27
CA TYR A 77 -5.05 29.58 12.19
C TYR A 77 -6.05 29.14 13.25
N ILE A 78 -6.36 27.84 13.31
CA ILE A 78 -7.21 27.27 14.37
C ILE A 78 -6.35 27.05 15.61
N TYR A 79 -6.66 27.76 16.70
CA TYR A 79 -5.89 27.70 17.95
C TYR A 79 -6.68 27.08 19.12
N LYS A 80 -7.98 26.84 18.96
CA LYS A 80 -8.80 26.16 19.98
C LYS A 80 -9.98 25.43 19.35
N PHE A 81 -10.26 24.24 19.87
CA PHE A 81 -11.41 23.42 19.52
C PHE A 81 -12.38 23.38 20.71
N GLN A 82 -13.68 23.46 20.42
CA GLN A 82 -14.73 23.36 21.42
C GLN A 82 -15.81 22.42 20.90
N ALA A 83 -15.88 21.22 21.48
CA ALA A 83 -16.92 20.26 21.14
C ALA A 83 -18.31 20.76 21.56
N GLN A 84 -19.27 20.66 20.66
CA GLN A 84 -20.69 20.87 20.88
C GLN A 84 -21.44 19.58 20.57
N ALA A 85 -21.39 18.61 21.48
CA ALA A 85 -22.10 17.35 21.32
C ALA A 85 -22.69 16.90 22.64
N ASN A 86 -23.80 16.16 22.56
CA ASN A 86 -24.31 15.43 23.70
C ASN A 86 -23.75 14.00 23.68
N ALA A 87 -23.18 13.61 24.80
CA ALA A 87 -22.68 12.29 25.13
C ALA A 87 -23.72 11.14 25.06
N SER A 88 -25.01 11.45 24.92
CA SER A 88 -26.09 10.48 24.64
C SER A 88 -26.35 10.27 23.13
N THR A 89 -25.67 11.04 22.28
CA THR A 89 -25.96 11.13 20.84
C THR A 89 -24.76 10.77 19.98
N ALA A 90 -23.55 11.20 20.33
CA ALA A 90 -22.31 10.86 19.63
C ALA A 90 -21.36 10.04 20.51
N HIS A 91 -20.78 8.97 19.95
CA HIS A 91 -19.70 8.21 20.57
C HIS A 91 -18.38 8.99 20.52
N HIS A 92 -18.00 9.48 19.34
CA HIS A 92 -16.85 10.34 19.13
C HIS A 92 -17.05 11.23 17.90
N MET A 93 -16.24 12.28 17.79
CA MET A 93 -16.21 13.19 16.65
C MET A 93 -14.77 13.43 16.21
N LEU A 94 -14.54 13.41 14.89
CA LEU A 94 -13.24 13.68 14.30
C LEU A 94 -13.37 14.89 13.37
N LEU A 95 -12.36 15.76 13.40
CA LEU A 95 -12.24 16.86 12.46
C LEU A 95 -11.05 16.61 11.56
N TYR A 96 -11.28 16.66 10.26
CA TYR A 96 -10.28 16.49 9.22
C TYR A 96 -10.10 17.78 8.42
N GLY A 97 -8.89 17.98 7.91
CA GLY A 97 -8.57 18.94 6.87
C GLY A 97 -8.28 18.25 5.55
N CYS A 98 -8.95 18.67 4.48
CA CYS A 98 -8.69 18.24 3.11
C CYS A 98 -7.86 19.27 2.34
N ASP A 99 -6.94 18.81 1.50
CA ASP A 99 -6.14 19.65 0.58
C ASP A 99 -6.93 20.20 -0.62
N GLY A 100 -8.16 19.74 -0.78
CA GLY A 100 -9.10 20.08 -1.83
C GLY A 100 -10.56 19.91 -1.38
N PRO A 101 -11.47 19.50 -2.28
CA PRO A 101 -12.86 19.28 -1.92
C PRO A 101 -13.05 18.06 -1.00
N ALA A 102 -14.09 18.10 -0.17
CA ALA A 102 -14.58 16.93 0.56
C ALA A 102 -15.04 15.83 -0.41
N TYR A 103 -15.14 14.61 0.11
CA TYR A 103 -15.55 13.43 -0.64
C TYR A 103 -16.89 13.66 -1.39
N SER A 104 -17.90 14.11 -0.64
CA SER A 104 -19.24 14.40 -1.16
C SER A 104 -19.52 15.90 -1.20
N THR A 105 -20.46 16.28 -2.09
CA THR A 105 -21.05 17.63 -2.13
C THR A 105 -22.39 17.70 -1.39
N ALA A 106 -22.89 16.56 -0.91
CA ALA A 106 -24.11 16.50 -0.09
C ALA A 106 -23.91 17.20 1.25
N ASP A 107 -24.99 17.77 1.81
CA ASP A 107 -24.96 18.42 3.13
C ASP A 107 -24.55 17.45 4.25
N ILE A 108 -24.98 16.20 4.14
CA ILE A 108 -24.59 15.08 5.01
C ILE A 108 -24.41 13.85 4.14
N TRP A 109 -23.36 13.06 4.39
CA TRP A 109 -23.19 11.75 3.76
C TRP A 109 -22.73 10.71 4.79
N HIS A 110 -23.01 9.43 4.52
CA HIS A 110 -22.30 8.33 5.20
C HIS A 110 -20.83 8.43 4.85
N CYS A 111 -19.91 8.22 5.79
CA CYS A 111 -18.47 8.44 5.59
C CYS A 111 -17.68 7.18 5.19
N PRO A 112 -17.75 6.63 3.96
CA PRO A 112 -16.73 5.67 3.52
C PRO A 112 -15.38 6.40 3.35
N SER A 113 -15.41 7.69 3.03
CA SER A 113 -14.26 8.59 2.97
C SER A 113 -14.66 10.03 3.30
N VAL A 114 -13.66 10.84 3.63
CA VAL A 114 -13.80 12.22 4.13
C VAL A 114 -13.40 13.24 3.06
N CYS A 115 -12.28 13.01 2.37
CA CYS A 115 -11.72 13.90 1.35
C CYS A 115 -11.60 13.19 -0.01
N ARG A 116 -11.58 13.94 -1.13
CA ARG A 116 -11.23 13.36 -2.45
C ARG A 116 -9.71 13.27 -2.69
N GLY A 117 -8.96 14.17 -2.04
CA GLY A 117 -7.50 14.23 -2.07
C GLY A 117 -6.92 13.85 -0.70
N GLN A 118 -5.79 14.45 -0.34
CA GLN A 118 -5.17 14.16 0.96
C GLN A 118 -6.03 14.67 2.12
N GLN A 119 -6.03 13.89 3.20
CA GLN A 119 -6.69 14.21 4.46
C GLN A 119 -5.69 14.22 5.61
N THR A 120 -5.89 15.13 6.55
CA THR A 120 -5.16 15.17 7.82
C THR A 120 -6.15 15.28 8.95
N ILE A 121 -6.01 14.46 9.99
CA ILE A 121 -6.77 14.66 11.23
C ILE A 121 -6.27 15.93 11.93
N LEU A 122 -7.18 16.79 12.38
CA LEU A 122 -6.86 18.03 13.08
C LEU A 122 -7.25 17.95 14.56
N PHE A 123 -8.34 17.26 14.85
CA PHE A 123 -8.85 17.14 16.21
C PHE A 123 -9.71 15.89 16.36
N ALA A 124 -9.73 15.35 17.59
CA ALA A 124 -10.59 14.23 17.97
C ALA A 124 -11.23 14.54 19.32
N TRP A 125 -12.53 14.33 19.42
CA TRP A 125 -13.28 14.38 20.67
C TRP A 125 -13.92 13.02 20.94
N ALA A 126 -13.89 12.60 22.19
CA ALA A 126 -14.68 11.47 22.66
C ALA A 126 -15.24 11.80 24.05
N LYS A 127 -16.40 11.21 24.36
CA LYS A 127 -17.04 11.37 25.66
C LYS A 127 -16.06 10.97 26.79
N ASN A 128 -15.97 11.82 27.82
CA ASN A 128 -15.12 11.62 29.01
C ASN A 128 -13.59 11.54 28.75
N ALA A 129 -13.13 11.79 27.52
CA ALA A 129 -11.71 12.01 27.28
C ALA A 129 -11.30 13.42 27.76
N PRO A 130 -10.05 13.61 28.23
CA PRO A 130 -9.52 14.94 28.52
C PRO A 130 -9.63 15.85 27.28
N PRO A 131 -9.96 17.15 27.44
CA PRO A 131 -9.96 18.07 26.31
C PRO A 131 -8.53 18.23 25.77
N THR A 132 -8.38 18.16 24.45
CA THR A 132 -7.11 18.50 23.80
C THR A 132 -7.04 20.02 23.63
N GLU A 133 -6.17 20.66 24.40
CA GLU A 133 -5.87 22.09 24.26
C GLU A 133 -4.56 22.27 23.49
N LEU A 134 -4.55 23.18 22.51
CA LEU A 134 -3.30 23.54 21.86
C LEU A 134 -2.44 24.39 22.82
N PRO A 135 -1.12 24.21 22.84
CA PRO A 135 -0.24 25.07 23.60
C PRO A 135 -0.35 26.54 23.15
N ARG A 136 0.07 27.45 24.02
CA ARG A 136 0.09 28.89 23.72
C ARG A 136 0.93 29.18 22.48
N ASP A 137 0.46 30.11 21.64
CA ASP A 137 1.10 30.52 20.37
C ASP A 137 1.27 29.37 19.34
N VAL A 138 0.40 28.35 19.38
CA VAL A 138 0.29 27.25 18.41
C VAL A 138 -1.06 27.31 17.68
N GLY A 139 -1.08 27.03 16.38
CA GLY A 139 -2.32 26.83 15.64
C GLY A 139 -2.18 25.95 14.40
N HIS A 140 -3.26 25.27 14.01
CA HIS A 140 -3.34 24.59 12.71
C HIS A 140 -3.56 25.62 11.61
N ARG A 141 -2.66 25.66 10.63
CA ARG A 141 -2.78 26.55 9.46
C ARG A 141 -3.84 26.01 8.51
N VAL A 142 -4.83 26.83 8.18
CA VAL A 142 -5.92 26.52 7.24
C VAL A 142 -6.17 27.68 6.26
N GLY A 143 -6.92 27.43 5.20
CA GLY A 143 -7.26 28.43 4.17
C GLY A 143 -6.57 28.18 2.83
N GLN A 144 -6.84 29.06 1.87
CA GLN A 144 -6.49 28.86 0.45
C GLN A 144 -4.98 28.74 0.18
N ARG A 145 -4.13 29.34 1.02
CA ARG A 145 -2.66 29.23 0.94
C ARG A 145 -2.07 28.09 1.77
N SER A 146 -2.91 27.34 2.47
CA SER A 146 -2.51 26.17 3.24
C SER A 146 -2.80 24.86 2.47
N ASN A 147 -2.36 23.74 3.04
CA ASN A 147 -2.76 22.40 2.61
C ASN A 147 -4.12 21.95 3.17
N VAL A 148 -4.87 22.82 3.85
CA VAL A 148 -6.21 22.55 4.38
C VAL A 148 -7.19 23.59 3.83
N LYS A 149 -7.89 23.23 2.76
CA LYS A 149 -8.86 24.07 2.05
C LYS A 149 -10.30 23.80 2.48
N THR A 150 -10.58 22.59 2.96
CA THR A 150 -11.90 22.17 3.42
C THR A 150 -11.76 21.48 4.76
N LEU A 151 -12.61 21.83 5.72
CA LEU A 151 -12.78 21.12 6.97
C LEU A 151 -13.92 20.13 6.84
N VAL A 152 -13.73 18.91 7.32
CA VAL A 152 -14.77 17.87 7.32
C VAL A 152 -14.95 17.35 8.73
N LEU A 153 -16.17 17.51 9.26
CA LEU A 153 -16.57 16.94 10.53
C LEU A 153 -17.15 15.54 10.27
N GLN A 154 -16.61 14.54 10.96
CA GLN A 154 -17.17 13.20 11.06
C GLN A 154 -17.74 12.98 12.47
N VAL A 155 -18.96 12.47 12.56
CA VAL A 155 -19.60 12.08 13.82
C VAL A 155 -19.97 10.61 13.76
N HIS A 156 -19.50 9.86 14.76
CA HIS A 156 -19.94 8.48 15.00
C HIS A 156 -21.10 8.51 16.00
N TYR A 157 -22.30 8.12 15.55
CA TYR A 157 -23.53 8.24 16.32
C TYR A 157 -23.77 7.04 17.24
N ALA A 158 -24.10 7.33 18.50
CA ALA A 158 -24.35 6.31 19.53
C ALA A 158 -25.77 5.73 19.53
N LYS A 159 -26.68 6.33 18.76
CA LYS A 159 -28.08 5.89 18.68
C LYS A 159 -28.67 6.18 17.31
N GLY A 160 -29.65 5.37 16.93
CA GLY A 160 -30.58 5.70 15.85
C GLY A 160 -31.66 6.68 16.34
N PHE A 161 -32.13 7.53 15.44
CA PHE A 161 -33.18 8.51 15.69
C PHE A 161 -34.52 7.97 15.23
N VAL A 162 -35.53 8.07 16.08
CA VAL A 162 -36.92 7.73 15.70
C VAL A 162 -37.56 8.88 14.91
N ARG A 163 -38.54 8.56 14.06
CA ARG A 163 -39.12 9.48 13.06
C ARG A 163 -39.56 10.86 13.61
N ASN A 164 -40.00 10.93 14.87
CA ASN A 164 -40.51 12.15 15.52
C ASN A 164 -39.48 12.87 16.40
N GLU A 165 -38.24 12.37 16.50
CA GLU A 165 -37.17 13.02 17.27
C GLU A 165 -36.59 14.23 16.51
N SER A 166 -36.12 15.25 17.22
CA SER A 166 -35.46 16.41 16.63
C SER A 166 -34.16 16.04 15.92
N PRO A 167 -33.80 16.71 14.80
CA PRO A 167 -32.52 16.46 14.13
C PRO A 167 -31.33 16.86 15.01
N ASP A 168 -30.25 16.08 14.92
CA ASP A 168 -29.01 16.36 15.63
C ASP A 168 -28.14 17.40 14.90
N HIS A 169 -27.48 18.24 15.71
CA HIS A 169 -26.57 19.29 15.27
C HIS A 169 -25.25 19.22 16.05
N SER A 170 -24.86 18.01 16.47
CA SER A 170 -23.59 17.81 17.16
C SER A 170 -22.42 18.20 16.24
N GLY A 171 -21.37 18.75 16.82
CA GLY A 171 -20.19 19.17 16.07
C GLY A 171 -19.14 19.89 16.90
N ILE A 172 -18.34 20.73 16.25
CA ILE A 172 -17.17 21.40 16.83
C ILE A 172 -17.20 22.88 16.45
N ILE A 173 -17.05 23.76 17.45
CA ILE A 173 -16.69 25.16 17.21
C ILE A 173 -15.17 25.24 17.15
N VAL A 174 -14.65 25.80 16.06
CA VAL A 174 -13.23 26.14 15.94
C VAL A 174 -13.04 27.64 16.20
N HIS A 175 -12.05 27.97 17.01
CA HIS A 175 -11.63 29.35 17.27
C HIS A 175 -10.37 29.63 16.47
N MET A 176 -10.39 30.73 15.73
CA MET A 176 -9.48 31.03 14.64
C MET A 176 -8.89 32.43 14.80
N THR A 177 -7.66 32.61 14.34
CA THR A 177 -7.00 33.92 14.33
C THR A 177 -6.25 34.13 13.02
N ASP A 178 -6.28 35.37 12.53
CA ASP A 178 -5.50 35.78 11.35
C ASP A 178 -4.07 36.18 11.74
N ARG A 179 -3.79 36.30 13.04
CA ARG A 179 -2.45 36.53 13.55
C ARG A 179 -1.65 35.25 13.44
N ARG A 180 -0.61 35.27 12.60
CA ARG A 180 0.32 34.14 12.47
C ARG A 180 0.94 33.76 13.83
N PRO A 181 0.72 32.53 14.31
CA PRO A 181 1.31 32.04 15.56
C PRO A 181 2.82 31.82 15.37
N LYS A 182 3.55 31.72 16.49
CA LYS A 182 5.00 31.39 16.45
C LYS A 182 5.23 29.98 15.93
N PHE A 183 4.32 29.07 16.28
CA PHE A 183 4.39 27.67 15.93
C PHE A 183 3.14 27.23 15.18
N VAL A 184 3.31 26.24 14.30
CA VAL A 184 2.21 25.57 13.61
C VAL A 184 2.07 24.14 14.12
N ALA A 185 0.84 23.69 14.29
CA ALA A 185 0.53 22.31 14.68
C ALA A 185 0.50 21.38 13.46
N GLY A 186 0.98 20.15 13.65
CA GLY A 186 0.94 19.06 12.68
C GLY A 186 0.66 17.72 13.33
N ILE A 187 0.43 16.71 12.49
CA ILE A 187 0.29 15.32 12.92
C ILE A 187 1.39 14.49 12.27
N PHE A 188 2.14 13.76 13.09
CA PHE A 188 3.06 12.74 12.65
C PHE A 188 2.40 11.38 12.89
N LEU A 189 2.12 10.63 11.83
CA LEU A 189 1.39 9.37 11.90
C LEU A 189 2.35 8.19 11.78
N MET A 190 2.48 7.40 12.84
CA MET A 190 3.10 6.09 12.76
C MET A 190 2.03 5.04 12.50
N MET A 191 2.18 4.25 11.45
CA MET A 191 1.25 3.19 11.12
C MET A 191 1.96 1.91 10.67
N SER A 192 1.42 0.76 11.04
CA SER A 192 1.79 -0.51 10.40
C SER A 192 0.73 -0.87 9.38
N THR A 193 1.17 -0.97 8.13
CA THR A 193 0.33 -1.23 6.95
C THR A 193 0.32 -2.71 6.56
N TRP A 194 1.16 -3.53 7.20
CA TRP A 194 1.26 -4.95 6.92
C TRP A 194 1.62 -5.74 8.19
N PHE A 195 0.65 -6.52 8.69
CA PHE A 195 0.83 -7.56 9.68
C PHE A 195 -0.36 -8.53 9.63
N GLN A 196 -0.15 -9.75 10.12
CA GLN A 196 -1.23 -10.69 10.38
C GLN A 196 -1.12 -11.20 11.82
N VAL A 197 -2.12 -10.89 12.64
CA VAL A 197 -2.23 -11.41 14.00
C VAL A 197 -2.65 -12.89 13.90
N PRO A 198 -1.83 -13.85 14.33
CA PRO A 198 -2.21 -15.26 14.32
C PRO A 198 -3.32 -15.53 15.33
N PRO A 199 -4.19 -16.54 15.12
CA PRO A 199 -5.15 -16.96 16.13
C PRO A 199 -4.46 -17.50 17.39
N HIS A 200 -5.18 -17.47 18.51
CA HIS A 200 -4.77 -18.05 19.79
C HIS A 200 -3.46 -17.50 20.38
N ARG A 201 -3.23 -16.18 20.28
CA ARG A 201 -2.10 -15.50 20.92
C ARG A 201 -2.57 -14.58 22.03
N GLU A 202 -2.09 -14.78 23.25
CA GLU A 202 -2.33 -13.86 24.38
C GLU A 202 -1.64 -12.49 24.18
N SER A 203 -0.54 -12.48 23.43
CA SER A 203 0.23 -11.28 23.13
C SER A 203 0.92 -11.44 21.79
N TYR A 204 0.63 -10.54 20.85
CA TYR A 204 1.27 -10.46 19.55
C TYR A 204 1.73 -9.02 19.28
N PRO A 205 3.04 -8.76 19.17
CA PRO A 205 3.57 -7.43 18.90
C PRO A 205 3.56 -7.11 17.39
N VAL A 206 3.25 -5.87 17.06
CA VAL A 206 3.44 -5.27 15.74
C VAL A 206 4.21 -3.97 15.92
N ASP A 207 5.37 -3.90 15.28
CA ASP A 207 6.33 -2.81 15.46
C ASP A 207 6.27 -1.81 14.30
N MET A 208 6.63 -0.57 14.62
CA MET A 208 6.75 0.55 13.70
C MET A 208 7.99 1.33 14.07
N SER A 209 8.81 1.71 13.10
CA SER A 209 9.95 2.59 13.35
C SER A 209 10.42 3.27 12.08
N CYS A 210 11.00 4.46 12.22
CA CYS A 210 11.59 5.22 11.12
C CYS A 210 12.49 6.33 11.64
N VAL A 211 13.29 6.90 10.72
CA VAL A 211 14.04 8.13 10.97
C VAL A 211 13.14 9.34 10.71
N TYR A 212 13.19 10.34 11.60
CA TYR A 212 12.51 11.61 11.41
C TYR A 212 13.29 12.47 10.39
N LEU A 213 12.76 12.60 9.18
CA LEU A 213 13.43 13.23 8.03
C LEU A 213 13.04 14.69 7.78
N GLU A 214 12.19 15.27 8.62
CA GLU A 214 11.78 16.66 8.47
C GLU A 214 12.93 17.63 8.74
N GLN A 215 12.88 18.82 8.14
CA GLN A 215 13.96 19.82 8.22
C GLN A 215 13.99 20.61 9.53
N LYS A 216 12.91 20.55 10.31
CA LYS A 216 12.74 21.29 11.56
C LYS A 216 12.36 20.32 12.68
N PRO A 217 12.80 20.59 13.91
CA PRO A 217 12.40 19.77 15.04
C PRO A 217 10.89 19.84 15.25
N MET A 218 10.34 18.75 15.79
CA MET A 218 8.97 18.74 16.29
C MET A 218 8.94 18.55 17.81
N TYR A 219 7.90 19.12 18.43
CA TYR A 219 7.64 19.00 19.85
C TYR A 219 6.27 18.33 20.05
N PRO A 220 6.23 17.01 20.30
CA PRO A 220 5.01 16.30 20.64
C PRO A 220 4.34 16.91 21.88
N PHE A 221 3.03 17.12 21.83
CA PHE A 221 2.25 17.60 22.97
C PHE A 221 0.97 16.81 23.22
N ALA A 222 0.49 16.05 22.23
CA ALA A 222 -0.57 15.07 22.41
C ALA A 222 -0.36 13.85 21.51
N PHE A 223 -0.95 12.71 21.87
CA PHE A 223 -0.92 11.48 21.07
C PHE A 223 -2.28 10.80 21.05
N ARG A 224 -2.54 10.00 20.01
CA ARG A 224 -3.75 9.18 19.88
C ARG A 224 -3.37 7.77 19.42
N THR A 225 -3.96 6.77 20.06
CA THR A 225 -3.80 5.34 19.71
C THR A 225 -5.05 4.84 18.99
N HIS A 226 -4.89 4.05 17.93
CA HIS A 226 -6.02 3.43 17.24
C HIS A 226 -5.67 2.00 16.79
N ALA A 227 -6.56 1.08 17.17
CA ALA A 227 -6.64 -0.31 16.76
C ALA A 227 -8.11 -0.75 16.82
N HIS A 228 -8.41 -1.93 16.29
CA HIS A 228 -9.72 -2.57 16.43
C HIS A 228 -9.72 -3.54 17.63
N GLY A 229 -10.64 -4.50 17.66
CA GLY A 229 -11.04 -5.22 18.88
C GLY A 229 -9.95 -6.06 19.58
N LEU A 230 -8.86 -6.41 18.90
CA LEU A 230 -7.75 -7.20 19.44
C LEU A 230 -6.71 -6.33 20.15
N GLY A 231 -6.63 -5.03 19.85
CA GLY A 231 -5.60 -4.14 20.38
C GLY A 231 -5.69 -3.97 21.91
N LYS A 232 -4.62 -4.22 22.64
CA LYS A 232 -4.55 -4.08 24.12
C LYS A 232 -3.77 -2.87 24.58
N VAL A 233 -2.67 -2.56 23.90
CA VAL A 233 -1.85 -1.39 24.19
C VAL A 233 -1.06 -0.96 22.97
N ILE A 234 -0.93 0.35 22.78
CA ILE A 234 -0.02 0.95 21.81
C ILE A 234 0.91 1.91 22.55
N THR A 235 2.22 1.75 22.36
CA THR A 235 3.25 2.56 23.02
C THR A 235 4.18 3.15 21.96
N GLY A 236 4.46 4.45 22.03
CA GLY A 236 5.36 5.15 21.13
C GLY A 236 6.49 5.89 21.85
N TYR A 237 7.66 5.92 21.22
CA TYR A 237 8.91 6.44 21.77
C TYR A 237 9.68 7.30 20.77
N LEU A 238 10.45 8.24 21.30
CA LEU A 238 11.64 8.78 20.66
C LEU A 238 12.85 7.91 21.03
N TYR A 239 13.73 7.66 20.07
CA TYR A 239 15.03 7.02 20.25
C TYR A 239 16.16 7.91 19.70
N ASN A 240 17.06 8.33 20.58
CA ASN A 240 18.29 9.08 20.26
C ASN A 240 19.52 8.50 20.97
N GLY A 241 19.56 7.16 21.09
CA GLY A 241 20.51 6.40 21.90
C GLY A 241 19.89 5.84 23.18
N THR A 242 18.81 6.45 23.67
CA THR A 242 17.95 5.92 24.73
C THR A 242 16.47 6.11 24.37
N TYR A 243 15.61 5.26 24.94
CA TYR A 243 14.16 5.35 24.76
C TYR A 243 13.55 6.42 25.66
N GLN A 244 12.83 7.37 25.07
CA GLN A 244 12.02 8.37 25.76
C GLN A 244 10.56 8.18 25.37
N LEU A 245 9.68 8.00 26.37
CA LEU A 245 8.26 7.70 26.13
C LEU A 245 7.53 8.93 25.61
N ILE A 246 6.93 8.83 24.42
CA ILE A 246 6.03 9.87 23.90
C ILE A 246 4.61 9.62 24.43
N GLY A 247 4.16 8.37 24.40
CA GLY A 247 2.82 8.05 24.86
C GLY A 247 2.55 6.55 24.93
N LYS A 248 1.66 6.18 25.84
CA LYS A 248 1.18 4.81 26.02
C LYS A 248 -0.32 4.84 26.20
N GLY A 249 -1.06 4.18 25.32
CA GLY A 249 -2.51 4.21 25.29
C GLY A 249 -3.13 2.83 25.14
N ASN A 250 -4.32 2.66 25.69
CA ASN A 250 -5.18 1.50 25.43
C ASN A 250 -6.10 1.88 24.25
N PRO A 251 -5.98 1.24 23.08
CA PRO A 251 -6.78 1.62 21.90
C PRO A 251 -8.27 1.27 22.05
N GLN A 252 -8.67 0.51 23.08
CA GLN A 252 -10.08 0.29 23.40
C GLN A 252 -10.69 1.41 24.24
N TRP A 253 -9.88 2.28 24.86
CA TRP A 253 -10.39 3.47 25.54
C TRP A 253 -10.82 4.54 24.52
N PRO A 254 -11.54 5.60 24.94
CA PRO A 254 -11.96 6.66 24.05
C PRO A 254 -10.78 7.19 23.20
N GLN A 255 -10.82 6.96 21.89
CA GLN A 255 -9.68 7.23 20.99
C GLN A 255 -9.56 8.72 20.65
N ALA A 256 -9.36 9.56 21.67
CA ALA A 256 -9.06 10.99 21.57
C ALA A 256 -7.55 11.25 21.62
N PHE A 257 -7.16 12.52 21.53
CA PHE A 257 -5.78 12.94 21.76
C PHE A 257 -5.54 13.16 23.27
N TYR A 258 -4.62 12.38 23.82
CA TYR A 258 -4.15 12.46 25.20
C TYR A 258 -2.87 13.29 25.29
N PRO A 259 -2.66 14.05 26.37
CA PRO A 259 -1.46 14.88 26.50
C PRO A 259 -0.20 14.01 26.60
N VAL A 260 0.89 14.49 26.00
CA VAL A 260 2.24 13.97 26.25
C VAL A 260 2.72 14.56 27.58
N GLU A 261 3.25 13.72 28.48
CA GLU A 261 3.63 14.15 29.85
C GLU A 261 4.87 15.04 29.86
N ASP A 262 5.89 14.68 29.07
CA ASP A 262 7.18 15.37 29.03
C ASP A 262 7.32 16.24 27.77
N VAL A 263 8.06 17.35 27.89
CA VAL A 263 8.44 18.15 26.72
C VAL A 263 9.58 17.44 25.98
N ILE A 264 9.24 16.82 24.86
CA ILE A 264 10.17 16.06 24.02
C ILE A 264 10.54 16.89 22.79
N GLU A 265 11.82 16.95 22.44
CA GLU A 265 12.30 17.52 21.19
C GLU A 265 12.77 16.40 20.27
N VAL A 266 12.07 16.19 19.16
CA VAL A 266 12.47 15.25 18.11
C VAL A 266 13.20 16.01 17.02
N LYS A 267 14.48 15.71 16.81
CA LYS A 267 15.36 16.41 15.87
C LYS A 267 15.44 15.68 14.53
N PRO A 268 15.74 16.40 13.42
CA PRO A 268 16.06 15.77 12.15
C PRO A 268 17.16 14.71 12.33
N GLY A 269 16.89 13.48 11.91
CA GLY A 269 17.78 12.32 12.06
C GLY A 269 17.55 11.46 13.31
N ASP A 270 16.74 11.90 14.28
CA ASP A 270 16.33 11.03 15.39
C ASP A 270 15.43 9.90 14.88
N SER A 271 15.33 8.81 15.66
CA SER A 271 14.44 7.68 15.32
C SER A 271 13.18 7.70 16.17
N LEU A 272 12.05 7.36 15.58
CA LEU A 272 10.79 7.13 16.30
C LEU A 272 10.48 5.64 16.22
N ALA A 273 10.00 5.07 17.32
CA ALA A 273 9.64 3.66 17.40
C ALA A 273 8.36 3.46 18.21
N ALA A 274 7.46 2.61 17.75
CA ALA A 274 6.21 2.31 18.41
C ALA A 274 5.84 0.84 18.24
N ARG A 275 5.01 0.32 19.16
CA ARG A 275 4.51 -1.06 19.14
C ARG A 275 3.02 -1.08 19.46
N CYS A 276 2.25 -1.78 18.64
CA CYS A 276 0.92 -2.26 18.98
C CYS A 276 1.01 -3.68 19.54
N THR A 277 0.26 -3.97 20.60
CA THR A 277 0.18 -5.32 21.18
C THR A 277 -1.25 -5.81 21.13
N TYR A 278 -1.45 -6.98 20.52
CA TYR A 278 -2.76 -7.60 20.30
C TYR A 278 -2.95 -8.85 21.14
N ASP A 279 -4.21 -9.16 21.44
CA ASP A 279 -4.67 -10.42 22.03
C ASP A 279 -5.71 -11.04 21.10
N SER A 280 -5.37 -12.19 20.55
CA SER A 280 -6.17 -12.96 19.60
C SER A 280 -6.55 -14.33 20.16
N THR A 281 -6.53 -14.51 21.49
CA THR A 281 -6.88 -15.79 22.16
C THR A 281 -8.21 -16.36 21.70
N HIS A 282 -9.18 -15.48 21.44
CA HIS A 282 -10.55 -15.80 21.03
C HIS A 282 -10.76 -15.89 19.50
N MET A 283 -9.72 -15.66 18.70
CA MET A 283 -9.82 -15.74 17.24
C MET A 283 -9.45 -17.14 16.77
N ASP A 284 -10.22 -17.67 15.82
CA ASP A 284 -9.95 -18.97 15.16
C ASP A 284 -9.26 -18.82 13.79
N GLN A 285 -9.17 -17.58 13.28
CA GLN A 285 -8.54 -17.24 12.00
C GLN A 285 -7.54 -16.09 12.19
N ARG A 286 -6.64 -15.93 11.21
CA ARG A 286 -5.69 -14.80 11.20
C ARG A 286 -6.45 -13.50 10.94
N VAL A 287 -6.04 -12.43 11.62
CA VAL A 287 -6.61 -11.09 11.43
C VAL A 287 -5.55 -10.19 10.83
N GLY A 288 -5.81 -9.70 9.62
CA GLY A 288 -4.92 -8.81 8.87
C GLY A 288 -5.24 -7.33 9.10
N VAL A 289 -4.44 -6.46 8.48
CA VAL A 289 -4.71 -5.01 8.46
C VAL A 289 -5.90 -4.69 7.58
N GLY A 290 -6.81 -3.83 8.04
CA GLY A 290 -7.95 -3.39 7.25
C GLY A 290 -8.84 -2.39 7.98
N ALA A 291 -9.88 -1.91 7.30
CA ALA A 291 -10.72 -0.82 7.77
C ALA A 291 -12.02 -1.27 8.46
N THR A 292 -12.32 -2.57 8.45
CA THR A 292 -13.55 -3.10 9.05
C THR A 292 -13.32 -3.53 10.49
N GLY A 293 -14.39 -3.68 11.27
CA GLY A 293 -14.29 -4.20 12.65
C GLY A 293 -13.82 -5.66 12.74
N SER A 294 -13.77 -6.39 11.62
CA SER A 294 -13.19 -7.73 11.53
C SER A 294 -11.69 -7.74 11.19
N ASP A 295 -11.13 -6.61 10.77
CA ASP A 295 -9.71 -6.43 10.53
C ASP A 295 -9.04 -5.77 11.73
N GLU A 296 -7.73 -5.53 11.67
CA GLU A 296 -6.99 -4.73 12.66
C GLU A 296 -6.31 -3.50 12.09
N MET A 297 -5.94 -2.57 12.97
CA MET A 297 -5.09 -1.42 12.66
C MET A 297 -4.04 -1.21 13.73
N CYS A 298 -2.90 -0.63 13.34
CA CYS A 298 -1.85 -0.24 14.26
C CYS A 298 -1.44 1.21 13.98
N ASN A 299 -2.14 2.17 14.60
CA ASN A 299 -1.89 3.59 14.37
C ASN A 299 -1.54 4.32 15.67
N PHE A 300 -0.44 5.06 15.64
CA PHE A 300 0.01 5.97 16.70
C PHE A 300 0.18 7.38 16.12
N TYR A 301 -0.77 8.24 16.41
CA TYR A 301 -0.77 9.64 15.97
C TYR A 301 -0.05 10.49 17.00
N ILE A 302 0.91 11.30 16.56
CA ILE A 302 1.61 12.27 17.38
C ILE A 302 1.19 13.66 16.92
N MET A 303 0.46 14.37 17.77
CA MET A 303 0.19 15.79 17.56
C MET A 303 1.35 16.61 18.12
N TYR A 304 1.94 17.43 17.26
CA TYR A 304 3.14 18.17 17.57
C TYR A 304 3.03 19.62 17.10
N TYR A 305 3.87 20.49 17.65
CA TYR A 305 4.10 21.82 17.08
C TYR A 305 5.53 21.97 16.56
N THR A 306 5.71 22.80 15.53
CA THR A 306 7.01 23.13 14.93
C THR A 306 7.04 24.60 14.51
N ASP A 307 8.20 25.07 14.07
CA ASP A 307 8.40 26.46 13.64
C ASP A 307 7.40 26.87 12.56
N SER A 308 6.79 28.05 12.70
CA SER A 308 5.76 28.53 11.77
C SER A 308 6.25 28.70 10.33
N SER A 309 7.55 28.67 10.03
CA SER A 309 8.07 28.64 8.65
C SER A 309 7.70 27.37 7.88
N VAL A 310 7.41 26.26 8.58
CA VAL A 310 6.98 25.00 7.97
C VAL A 310 5.60 25.19 7.32
N GLN A 311 5.54 24.96 6.00
CA GLN A 311 4.32 25.19 5.22
C GLN A 311 3.32 24.04 5.33
N ARG A 312 3.81 22.80 5.46
CA ARG A 312 3.00 21.58 5.54
C ARG A 312 3.45 20.78 6.77
N PRO A 313 3.01 21.16 7.98
CA PRO A 313 3.34 20.41 9.18
C PRO A 313 2.53 19.10 9.19
N GLY A 314 3.19 18.01 8.81
CA GLY A 314 2.68 16.65 8.90
C GLY A 314 3.58 15.68 8.15
N ALA A 315 3.73 14.47 8.69
CA ALA A 315 4.55 13.42 8.10
C ALA A 315 4.06 12.05 8.57
N GLU A 316 4.59 11.00 7.95
CA GLU A 316 4.19 9.63 8.24
C GLU A 316 5.40 8.70 8.36
N CYS A 317 5.19 7.63 9.11
CA CYS A 317 6.16 6.61 9.44
C CYS A 317 5.48 5.26 9.25
N MET A 318 5.81 4.58 8.16
CA MET A 318 5.14 3.34 7.78
C MET A 318 6.01 2.13 8.10
N ASN A 319 5.39 1.15 8.77
CA ASN A 319 5.97 -0.14 9.14
C ASN A 319 7.24 -0.01 9.98
N ASP A 320 7.92 -1.14 10.20
CA ASP A 320 9.17 -1.20 10.93
C ASP A 320 10.38 -1.06 9.98
N GLN A 321 10.94 0.14 9.89
CA GLN A 321 12.06 0.45 8.98
C GLN A 321 13.43 0.28 9.67
N LEU A 322 13.45 0.24 11.00
CA LEU A 322 14.64 0.14 11.85
C LEU A 322 14.47 -1.03 12.85
N PRO A 323 14.43 -2.29 12.37
CA PRO A 323 14.19 -3.46 13.21
C PRO A 323 15.27 -3.68 14.29
N GLU A 324 16.44 -3.05 14.15
CA GLU A 324 17.50 -3.02 15.17
C GLU A 324 17.11 -2.24 16.43
N LEU A 325 16.07 -1.41 16.36
CA LEU A 325 15.52 -0.67 17.50
C LEU A 325 14.34 -1.41 18.13
N THR A 326 13.59 -2.19 17.37
CA THR A 326 12.32 -2.79 17.80
C THR A 326 12.50 -4.23 18.31
N GLY A 327 11.45 -5.06 18.28
CA GLY A 327 11.56 -6.45 18.71
C GLY A 327 11.91 -6.60 20.19
N ALA A 328 13.02 -7.28 20.47
CA ALA A 328 13.51 -7.50 21.83
C ALA A 328 14.24 -6.27 22.42
N HIS A 329 14.52 -5.24 21.62
CA HIS A 329 15.29 -4.06 22.03
C HIS A 329 14.42 -2.97 22.69
N PHE A 330 13.09 -3.05 22.56
CA PHE A 330 12.19 -2.16 23.29
C PHE A 330 12.32 -2.31 24.82
N PRO A 331 11.99 -1.26 25.59
CA PRO A 331 11.81 -1.39 27.03
C PRO A 331 10.83 -2.51 27.37
N SER A 332 11.10 -3.27 28.45
CA SER A 332 10.28 -4.43 28.85
C SER A 332 8.81 -4.08 29.15
N SER A 333 8.51 -2.81 29.39
CA SER A 333 7.15 -2.32 29.64
C SER A 333 6.34 -2.02 28.37
N VAL A 334 6.92 -2.13 27.17
CA VAL A 334 6.29 -1.70 25.90
C VAL A 334 4.95 -2.38 25.63
N SER A 335 4.83 -3.68 25.94
CA SER A 335 3.64 -4.50 25.70
C SER A 335 2.78 -4.70 26.94
N GLN A 336 3.15 -4.10 28.07
CA GLN A 336 2.35 -4.21 29.30
C GLN A 336 1.07 -3.37 29.15
N PRO A 337 -0.13 -3.95 29.26
CA PRO A 337 -1.37 -3.18 29.22
C PRO A 337 -1.42 -2.11 30.32
N LEU A 338 -2.14 -1.02 30.06
CA LEU A 338 -2.44 -0.03 31.09
C LEU A 338 -3.36 -0.65 32.17
N PRO A 339 -3.27 -0.21 33.44
CA PRO A 339 -4.19 -0.67 34.47
C PRO A 339 -5.64 -0.32 34.09
N PRO A 340 -6.64 -1.13 34.51
CA PRO A 340 -8.04 -0.87 34.20
C PRO A 340 -8.48 0.53 34.64
N ASN A 341 -9.29 1.17 33.80
CA ASN A 341 -9.86 2.49 34.08
C ASN A 341 -11.38 2.47 33.84
N PRO A 342 -12.18 2.22 34.90
CA PRO A 342 -13.63 2.06 34.77
C PRO A 342 -14.33 3.25 34.09
N GLN A 343 -13.85 4.48 34.27
CA GLN A 343 -14.45 5.67 33.68
C GLN A 343 -14.27 5.73 32.15
N LEU A 344 -13.13 5.24 31.65
CA LEU A 344 -12.84 5.17 30.22
C LEU A 344 -13.43 3.89 29.59
N GLU A 345 -13.47 2.79 30.35
CA GLU A 345 -14.00 1.49 29.92
C GLU A 345 -15.53 1.47 29.79
N GLU A 346 -16.26 2.14 30.69
CA GLU A 346 -17.72 2.28 30.59
C GLU A 346 -18.13 2.97 29.28
N VAL A 347 -17.31 3.90 28.78
CA VAL A 347 -17.53 4.61 27.51
C VAL A 347 -17.18 3.74 26.30
N ALA A 348 -16.14 2.92 26.42
CA ALA A 348 -15.72 1.96 25.40
C ALA A 348 -16.75 0.85 25.17
N SER A 349 -17.44 0.40 26.23
CA SER A 349 -18.36 -0.75 26.22
C SER A 349 -19.60 -0.59 25.31
N GLY A 350 -19.87 0.62 24.79
CA GLY A 350 -20.84 0.84 23.72
C GLY A 350 -20.42 0.30 22.34
N HIS A 351 -19.17 -0.19 22.19
CA HIS A 351 -18.60 -0.70 20.93
C HIS A 351 -18.78 -2.23 20.74
N HIS A 352 -19.64 -2.89 21.53
CA HIS A 352 -19.89 -4.33 21.39
C HIS A 352 -21.30 -4.63 20.90
N HIS A 353 -21.38 -5.27 19.72
CA HIS A 353 -22.57 -5.95 19.24
C HIS A 353 -23.20 -6.83 20.33
N ALA A 354 -24.47 -6.55 20.59
CA ALA A 354 -25.35 -7.48 21.28
C ALA A 354 -25.45 -8.78 20.47
N HIS A 355 -24.81 -9.85 20.95
CA HIS A 355 -25.22 -11.19 20.59
C HIS A 355 -26.67 -11.39 21.08
N HIS A 356 -27.63 -11.31 20.16
CA HIS A 356 -28.96 -11.86 20.38
C HIS A 356 -28.84 -13.37 20.53
N GLN A 357 -28.68 -13.85 21.76
CA GLN A 357 -29.07 -15.21 22.12
C GLN A 357 -30.58 -15.31 22.00
N HIS A 358 -31.07 -15.87 20.89
CA HIS A 358 -32.39 -16.48 20.87
C HIS A 358 -32.33 -17.74 21.74
N GLY A 359 -32.75 -17.60 23.00
CA GLY A 359 -33.08 -18.73 23.84
C GLY A 359 -34.29 -19.47 23.27
N MET A 360 -34.05 -20.66 22.72
CA MET A 360 -35.09 -21.68 22.65
C MET A 360 -34.94 -22.62 23.84
N SER A 361 -35.99 -22.62 24.65
CA SER A 361 -36.22 -23.48 25.81
C SER A 361 -36.36 -24.96 25.43
N GLY A 362 -35.59 -25.80 26.11
CA GLY A 362 -35.96 -27.10 26.70
C GLY A 362 -36.84 -28.09 25.93
N GLY A 363 -36.28 -29.28 25.68
CA GLY A 363 -37.03 -30.52 25.41
C GLY A 363 -36.14 -31.75 25.59
N GLN A 364 -36.59 -32.71 26.41
CA GLN A 364 -35.86 -33.83 27.01
C GLN A 364 -35.50 -35.02 26.09
N GLY A 365 -34.52 -35.81 26.55
CA GLY A 365 -34.33 -37.24 26.26
C GLY A 365 -32.96 -37.55 25.62
N GLY A 366 -32.12 -38.49 26.04
CA GLY A 366 -32.21 -39.56 27.03
C GLY A 366 -30.86 -40.34 27.04
N VAL A 367 -30.52 -40.82 28.23
CA VAL A 367 -29.52 -41.80 28.69
C VAL A 367 -28.79 -42.69 27.65
N ALA A 368 -27.45 -42.79 27.76
CA ALA A 368 -26.72 -44.07 27.84
C ALA A 368 -25.24 -43.88 28.26
N GLN A 369 -24.84 -44.55 29.34
CA GLN A 369 -23.44 -44.78 29.74
C GLN A 369 -22.72 -45.69 28.73
N VAL A 370 -21.37 -45.72 28.74
CA VAL A 370 -20.58 -46.96 28.95
C VAL A 370 -19.05 -46.72 28.91
N HIS A 371 -18.42 -47.27 29.95
CA HIS A 371 -17.06 -47.79 30.15
C HIS A 371 -15.77 -47.02 29.84
N THR A 372 -15.10 -46.70 30.95
CA THR A 372 -13.64 -46.75 31.15
C THR A 372 -13.08 -48.18 30.98
N THR A 373 -11.93 -48.30 30.33
CA THR A 373 -11.01 -49.45 30.48
C THR A 373 -9.57 -48.95 30.39
N GLN A 374 -8.82 -49.11 31.48
CA GLN A 374 -7.36 -49.00 31.52
C GLN A 374 -6.74 -50.28 30.96
N VAL A 375 -5.68 -50.21 30.15
CA VAL A 375 -4.61 -51.25 30.13
C VAL A 375 -3.25 -50.67 29.69
N HIS A 376 -2.27 -50.91 30.58
CA HIS A 376 -0.81 -51.07 30.47
C HIS A 376 0.14 -50.09 29.75
N THR A 377 1.06 -49.62 30.60
CA THR A 377 2.44 -49.23 30.34
C THR A 377 3.31 -50.38 29.83
N THR A 378 4.13 -50.12 28.82
CA THR A 378 5.38 -50.86 28.57
C THR A 378 6.42 -49.90 28.01
N GLN A 379 7.65 -50.04 28.53
CA GLN A 379 8.81 -49.20 28.24
C GLN A 379 9.36 -49.44 26.83
N THR A 380 9.90 -48.39 26.21
CA THR A 380 10.77 -48.45 25.03
C THR A 380 11.87 -47.37 25.14
N PRO A 381 13.03 -47.53 24.47
CA PRO A 381 14.34 -47.22 25.00
C PRO A 381 14.88 -45.87 24.54
N THR A 382 15.85 -45.36 25.31
CA THR A 382 16.75 -44.27 24.96
C THR A 382 17.38 -44.46 23.58
N THR A 383 17.08 -43.55 22.65
CA THR A 383 17.90 -43.31 21.45
C THR A 383 18.12 -41.82 21.30
N GLN A 384 19.35 -41.48 20.96
CA GLN A 384 19.99 -40.17 21.00
C GLN A 384 19.24 -39.13 20.17
N THR A 385 19.10 -37.93 20.75
CA THR A 385 18.60 -36.72 20.09
C THR A 385 19.52 -36.37 18.91
N PRO A 386 19.05 -36.36 17.66
CA PRO A 386 19.73 -35.63 16.61
C PRO A 386 19.51 -34.14 16.91
N THR A 387 20.60 -33.40 17.09
CA THR A 387 20.59 -31.94 17.00
C THR A 387 20.01 -31.55 15.65
N THR A 388 18.73 -31.17 15.62
CA THR A 388 18.16 -30.47 14.48
C THR A 388 18.83 -29.10 14.46
N GLN A 389 19.88 -28.98 13.66
CA GLN A 389 20.39 -27.69 13.24
C GLN A 389 19.21 -26.97 12.58
N THR A 390 18.78 -25.86 13.18
CA THR A 390 18.01 -24.86 12.47
C THR A 390 18.77 -24.58 11.17
N PRO A 391 18.16 -24.72 9.98
CA PRO A 391 18.86 -24.39 8.76
C PRO A 391 19.20 -22.90 8.85
N THR A 392 20.48 -22.61 8.98
CA THR A 392 21.01 -21.26 8.73
C THR A 392 20.53 -20.84 7.36
N MET A 393 19.76 -19.75 7.27
CA MET A 393 19.51 -19.07 6.00
C MET A 393 20.88 -18.84 5.36
N GLN A 394 21.18 -19.56 4.28
CA GLN A 394 22.32 -19.20 3.44
C GLN A 394 21.97 -17.85 2.83
N GLU A 395 22.72 -16.81 3.15
CA GLU A 395 22.69 -15.58 2.39
C GLU A 395 22.91 -15.92 0.91
N ILE A 396 21.93 -15.60 0.07
CA ILE A 396 22.05 -15.77 -1.38
C ILE A 396 23.06 -14.73 -1.87
N HIS A 397 24.32 -15.13 -1.96
CA HIS A 397 25.38 -14.31 -2.55
C HIS A 397 25.53 -14.63 -4.02
N PHE A 398 25.32 -13.61 -4.86
CA PHE A 398 25.69 -13.68 -6.26
C PHE A 398 27.19 -13.35 -6.41
N ASP A 399 28.00 -14.35 -6.74
CA ASP A 399 29.45 -14.18 -6.93
C ASP A 399 29.78 -13.14 -8.04
N HIS A 400 28.88 -12.96 -9.02
CA HIS A 400 29.02 -12.02 -10.12
C HIS A 400 27.70 -11.31 -10.47
N PRO A 401 27.74 -9.99 -10.77
CA PRO A 401 26.57 -9.24 -11.17
C PRO A 401 26.08 -9.65 -12.56
N LEU A 402 24.80 -9.37 -12.85
CA LEU A 402 24.26 -9.50 -14.19
C LEU A 402 24.88 -8.46 -15.12
N GLN A 403 25.41 -8.91 -16.25
CA GLN A 403 26.00 -8.04 -17.27
C GLN A 403 25.43 -8.32 -18.65
N LEU A 404 25.30 -7.27 -19.47
CA LEU A 404 24.89 -7.39 -20.86
C LEU A 404 25.81 -8.37 -21.60
N ASN A 405 25.22 -9.40 -22.20
CA ASN A 405 25.93 -10.29 -23.10
C ASN A 405 26.03 -9.65 -24.49
N THR A 406 27.16 -9.00 -24.76
CA THR A 406 27.40 -8.28 -26.03
C THR A 406 27.60 -9.19 -27.24
N SER A 407 27.82 -10.49 -27.02
CA SER A 407 27.98 -11.49 -28.09
C SER A 407 26.66 -12.13 -28.53
N TRP A 408 25.61 -12.01 -27.71
CA TRP A 408 24.26 -12.46 -28.02
C TRP A 408 23.45 -11.29 -28.62
N PRO A 409 22.55 -11.53 -29.59
CA PRO A 409 22.17 -12.81 -30.23
C PRO A 409 23.10 -13.27 -31.35
N GLY A 410 24.19 -12.56 -31.65
CA GLY A 410 25.10 -12.86 -32.77
C GLY A 410 24.51 -12.59 -34.17
N VAL A 411 23.18 -12.51 -34.30
CA VAL A 411 22.43 -12.13 -35.49
C VAL A 411 21.26 -11.21 -35.11
N GLU A 412 20.99 -10.18 -35.89
CA GLU A 412 19.90 -9.24 -35.57
C GLU A 412 18.54 -9.94 -35.52
N LEU A 413 17.82 -9.80 -34.40
CA LEU A 413 16.46 -10.31 -34.25
C LEU A 413 15.47 -9.27 -34.76
N THR A 414 14.79 -9.56 -35.87
CA THR A 414 13.74 -8.68 -36.40
C THR A 414 12.44 -8.88 -35.63
N VAL A 415 12.17 -7.99 -34.67
CA VAL A 415 10.95 -8.04 -33.83
C VAL A 415 10.22 -6.70 -33.81
N GLY A 416 8.92 -6.77 -33.52
CA GLY A 416 8.06 -5.61 -33.26
C GLY A 416 8.20 -5.09 -31.83
N GLN A 417 7.19 -4.34 -31.36
CA GLN A 417 7.06 -4.12 -29.91
C GLN A 417 6.98 -5.49 -29.21
N VAL A 418 7.92 -5.78 -28.31
CA VAL A 418 7.96 -7.05 -27.60
C VAL A 418 6.92 -7.01 -26.50
N GLY A 419 5.88 -7.83 -26.64
CA GLY A 419 4.83 -7.98 -25.63
C GLY A 419 5.26 -8.93 -24.53
N GLY A 420 5.97 -10.00 -24.87
CA GLY A 420 6.42 -10.96 -23.88
C GLY A 420 7.59 -11.82 -24.31
N VAL A 421 8.28 -12.41 -23.35
CA VAL A 421 9.37 -13.35 -23.54
C VAL A 421 9.24 -14.52 -22.56
N SER A 422 9.66 -15.71 -22.97
CA SER A 422 9.69 -16.89 -22.09
C SER A 422 10.79 -17.86 -22.52
N VAL A 423 11.27 -18.70 -21.61
CA VAL A 423 12.39 -19.62 -21.86
C VAL A 423 11.98 -21.04 -21.49
N ASP A 424 12.23 -22.00 -22.40
CA ASP A 424 11.97 -23.41 -22.12
C ASP A 424 13.11 -24.08 -21.32
N GLN A 425 12.91 -25.32 -20.87
CA GLN A 425 13.92 -26.06 -20.11
C GLN A 425 15.20 -26.39 -20.91
N ARG A 426 15.22 -26.18 -22.23
CA ARG A 426 16.40 -26.34 -23.08
C ARG A 426 17.15 -25.01 -23.28
N GLY A 427 16.67 -23.91 -22.70
CA GLY A 427 17.22 -22.58 -22.87
C GLY A 427 16.83 -21.91 -24.19
N ASN A 428 15.81 -22.42 -24.89
CA ASN A 428 15.28 -21.76 -26.08
C ASN A 428 14.43 -20.56 -25.65
N LEU A 429 14.68 -19.41 -26.28
CA LEU A 429 13.92 -18.19 -26.04
C LEU A 429 12.72 -18.12 -26.99
N TYR A 430 11.57 -17.78 -26.43
CA TYR A 430 10.34 -17.48 -27.15
C TYR A 430 10.06 -16.00 -26.99
N VAL A 431 9.86 -15.29 -28.10
CA VAL A 431 9.57 -13.86 -28.13
C VAL A 431 8.21 -13.66 -28.79
N PHE A 432 7.28 -13.06 -28.06
CA PHE A 432 5.96 -12.69 -28.57
C PHE A 432 5.91 -11.18 -28.83
N HIS A 433 5.82 -10.80 -30.10
CA HIS A 433 5.93 -9.40 -30.53
C HIS A 433 4.77 -8.99 -31.45
N ARG A 434 4.55 -7.68 -31.56
CA ARG A 434 3.39 -7.11 -32.27
C ARG A 434 3.61 -6.92 -33.78
N GLY A 435 4.64 -7.53 -34.37
CA GLY A 435 5.02 -7.28 -35.76
C GLY A 435 5.13 -5.77 -36.08
N SER A 436 4.43 -5.31 -37.12
CA SER A 436 4.31 -3.89 -37.45
C SER A 436 3.26 -3.12 -36.61
N ARG A 437 2.41 -3.81 -35.84
CA ARG A 437 1.37 -3.19 -35.00
C ARG A 437 2.02 -2.49 -33.80
N VAL A 438 1.50 -1.30 -33.50
CA VAL A 438 1.89 -0.51 -32.33
C VAL A 438 0.67 -0.35 -31.44
N TRP A 439 0.81 -0.68 -30.15
CA TRP A 439 -0.19 -0.31 -29.15
C TRP A 439 0.02 1.14 -28.75
N ASN A 440 -0.99 1.97 -29.00
CA ASN A 440 -1.04 3.37 -28.57
C ASN A 440 -2.47 3.76 -28.16
N ALA A 441 -2.67 5.05 -27.86
CA ALA A 441 -3.97 5.59 -27.45
C ALA A 441 -5.10 5.43 -28.49
N ALA A 442 -4.79 5.13 -29.75
CA ALA A 442 -5.79 4.91 -30.80
C ALA A 442 -6.16 3.42 -30.98
N SER A 443 -5.53 2.50 -30.25
CA SER A 443 -5.80 1.06 -30.41
C SER A 443 -7.17 0.64 -29.85
N PHE A 444 -7.63 1.32 -28.81
CA PHE A 444 -8.91 1.07 -28.15
C PHE A 444 -9.70 2.38 -28.01
N ASP A 445 -11.02 2.30 -28.08
CA ASP A 445 -11.88 3.42 -27.69
C ASP A 445 -12.04 3.49 -26.15
N ILE A 446 -12.86 4.45 -25.70
CA ILE A 446 -13.17 4.69 -24.28
C ILE A 446 -13.84 3.49 -23.61
N ASP A 447 -14.54 2.67 -24.39
CA ASP A 447 -15.26 1.49 -23.92
C ASP A 447 -14.38 0.24 -23.94
N ASN A 448 -13.09 0.35 -24.29
CA ASN A 448 -12.15 -0.74 -24.45
C ASN A 448 -12.39 -1.65 -25.67
N ASN A 449 -13.13 -1.19 -26.68
CA ASN A 449 -13.26 -1.93 -27.93
C ASN A 449 -12.05 -1.68 -28.83
N PHE A 450 -11.49 -2.76 -29.36
CA PHE A 450 -10.37 -2.69 -30.28
C PHE A 450 -10.81 -2.11 -31.64
N GLN A 451 -10.06 -1.14 -32.16
CA GLN A 451 -10.48 -0.37 -33.34
C GLN A 451 -10.14 -1.02 -34.69
N PHE A 452 -9.26 -2.03 -34.71
CA PHE A 452 -8.73 -2.63 -35.94
C PHE A 452 -9.13 -4.11 -36.11
N GLN A 453 -10.40 -4.45 -35.83
CA GLN A 453 -10.86 -5.85 -35.76
C GLN A 453 -10.83 -6.61 -37.10
N ASP A 454 -10.82 -5.90 -38.23
CA ASP A 454 -10.74 -6.50 -39.57
C ASP A 454 -9.30 -6.69 -40.07
N SER A 455 -8.30 -6.30 -39.27
CA SER A 455 -6.89 -6.35 -39.64
C SER A 455 -6.10 -7.16 -38.62
N PRO A 456 -5.96 -8.49 -38.79
CA PRO A 456 -5.00 -9.26 -38.03
C PRO A 456 -3.56 -8.85 -38.40
N ILE A 457 -2.60 -9.12 -37.51
CA ILE A 457 -1.17 -8.96 -37.83
C ILE A 457 -0.79 -10.01 -38.88
N THR A 458 -0.21 -9.59 -39.99
CA THR A 458 0.10 -10.46 -41.14
C THR A 458 1.42 -11.21 -41.00
N GLU A 459 2.31 -10.70 -40.17
CA GLU A 459 3.63 -11.24 -39.88
C GLU A 459 3.54 -12.32 -38.81
N ASP A 460 4.54 -13.21 -38.76
CA ASP A 460 4.73 -14.06 -37.60
C ASP A 460 4.96 -13.19 -36.35
N VAL A 461 4.32 -13.57 -35.26
CA VAL A 461 4.33 -12.82 -33.99
C VAL A 461 5.02 -13.58 -32.87
N VAL A 462 5.21 -14.89 -33.02
CA VAL A 462 6.05 -15.71 -32.14
C VAL A 462 7.34 -16.02 -32.88
N LEU A 463 8.47 -15.66 -32.28
CA LEU A 463 9.82 -16.00 -32.72
C LEU A 463 10.46 -16.91 -31.68
N VAL A 464 11.03 -18.03 -32.12
CA VAL A 464 11.76 -18.96 -31.24
C VAL A 464 13.22 -19.00 -31.65
N THR A 465 14.13 -18.83 -30.69
CA THR A 465 15.57 -18.93 -30.89
C THR A 465 16.18 -19.95 -29.93
N ASP A 466 17.33 -20.50 -30.30
CA ASP A 466 18.16 -21.22 -29.34
C ASP A 466 18.82 -20.23 -28.35
N SER A 467 19.58 -20.79 -27.40
CA SER A 467 20.30 -20.01 -26.38
C SER A 467 21.38 -19.09 -26.94
N THR A 468 21.83 -19.31 -28.19
CA THR A 468 22.80 -18.48 -28.92
C THR A 468 22.14 -17.30 -29.63
N GLY A 469 20.82 -17.34 -29.82
CA GLY A 469 20.06 -16.32 -30.54
C GLY A 469 19.74 -16.69 -31.99
N HIS A 470 20.13 -17.89 -32.45
CA HIS A 470 19.79 -18.35 -33.79
C HIS A 470 18.32 -18.76 -33.86
N LYS A 471 17.61 -18.24 -34.86
CA LYS A 471 16.19 -18.53 -35.09
C LYS A 471 15.98 -20.02 -35.38
N ILE A 472 15.17 -20.67 -34.56
CA ILE A 472 14.68 -22.03 -34.75
C ILE A 472 13.43 -22.02 -35.62
N ARG A 473 12.42 -21.20 -35.25
CA ARG A 473 11.15 -21.11 -35.97
C ARG A 473 10.42 -19.79 -35.69
N SER A 474 9.43 -19.47 -36.51
CA SER A 474 8.45 -18.40 -36.24
C SER A 474 7.08 -18.81 -36.74
N PHE A 475 6.02 -18.29 -36.13
CA PHE A 475 4.64 -18.57 -36.50
C PHE A 475 3.67 -17.51 -35.93
N GLY A 476 2.37 -17.69 -36.21
CA GLY A 476 1.27 -16.88 -35.64
C GLY A 476 0.68 -15.84 -36.59
N ALA A 477 1.21 -15.71 -37.80
CA ALA A 477 0.68 -14.85 -38.85
C ALA A 477 -0.83 -15.01 -39.07
N GLY A 478 -1.54 -13.88 -39.17
CA GLY A 478 -2.97 -13.80 -39.47
C GLY A 478 -3.92 -14.17 -38.33
N ARG A 479 -3.41 -14.48 -37.13
CA ARG A 479 -4.25 -14.97 -36.01
C ARG A 479 -4.44 -13.95 -34.88
N TYR A 480 -3.40 -13.17 -34.59
CA TYR A 480 -3.34 -12.26 -33.43
C TYR A 480 -3.50 -10.81 -33.85
N PHE A 481 -3.97 -9.98 -32.91
CA PHE A 481 -4.34 -8.59 -33.15
C PHE A 481 -3.55 -7.64 -32.26
N LEU A 482 -3.33 -8.01 -31.00
CA LEU A 482 -2.46 -7.26 -30.11
C LEU A 482 -1.82 -8.18 -29.06
N PRO A 483 -0.74 -8.88 -29.44
CA PRO A 483 0.09 -9.70 -28.56
C PRO A 483 0.49 -9.01 -27.25
N HIS A 484 0.36 -9.73 -26.13
CA HIS A 484 0.81 -9.32 -24.81
C HIS A 484 1.76 -10.35 -24.21
N GLY A 485 1.34 -11.19 -23.26
CA GLY A 485 2.20 -12.15 -22.56
C GLY A 485 2.39 -13.48 -23.29
N ILE A 486 3.49 -14.16 -22.97
CA ILE A 486 3.83 -15.51 -23.42
C ILE A 486 4.44 -16.30 -22.26
N GLN A 487 4.00 -17.54 -22.06
CA GLN A 487 4.62 -18.46 -21.10
C GLN A 487 4.83 -19.83 -21.74
N VAL A 488 6.01 -20.43 -21.56
CA VAL A 488 6.26 -21.83 -21.90
C VAL A 488 6.15 -22.68 -20.64
N ASP A 489 5.24 -23.67 -20.65
CA ASP A 489 5.07 -24.54 -19.50
C ASP A 489 6.08 -25.71 -19.48
N HIS A 490 6.12 -26.43 -18.35
CA HIS A 490 6.98 -27.60 -18.12
C HIS A 490 6.79 -28.77 -19.12
N LYS A 491 5.75 -28.72 -19.96
CA LYS A 491 5.48 -29.68 -21.05
C LYS A 491 5.74 -29.08 -22.43
N ASP A 492 6.47 -27.96 -22.49
CA ASP A 492 6.76 -27.19 -23.70
C ASP A 492 5.52 -26.65 -24.44
N ASN A 493 4.36 -26.57 -23.77
CA ASN A 493 3.21 -25.88 -24.36
C ASN A 493 3.41 -24.37 -24.23
N ILE A 494 2.93 -23.64 -25.23
CA ILE A 494 3.03 -22.19 -25.31
C ILE A 494 1.68 -21.59 -24.95
N TRP A 495 1.68 -20.71 -23.97
CA TRP A 495 0.52 -19.95 -23.53
C TRP A 495 0.67 -18.51 -23.98
N LEU A 496 -0.39 -17.93 -24.53
CA LEU A 496 -0.36 -16.58 -25.12
C LEU A 496 -1.58 -15.77 -24.67
N THR A 497 -1.40 -14.49 -24.40
CA THR A 497 -2.50 -13.54 -24.17
C THR A 497 -2.57 -12.51 -25.30
N ASP A 498 -3.78 -12.22 -25.77
CA ASP A 498 -4.01 -11.16 -26.76
C ASP A 498 -5.04 -10.18 -26.19
N VAL A 499 -4.59 -8.94 -25.95
CA VAL A 499 -5.40 -7.92 -25.29
C VAL A 499 -6.51 -7.37 -26.19
N ALA A 500 -6.35 -7.42 -27.51
CA ALA A 500 -7.39 -7.01 -28.45
C ALA A 500 -8.45 -8.10 -28.58
N LEU A 501 -8.04 -9.37 -28.55
CA LEU A 501 -8.98 -10.49 -28.61
C LEU A 501 -9.68 -10.75 -27.28
N HIS A 502 -9.16 -10.25 -26.15
CA HIS A 502 -9.63 -10.59 -24.81
C HIS A 502 -9.54 -12.09 -24.53
N GLN A 503 -8.46 -12.72 -25.00
CA GLN A 503 -8.33 -14.17 -25.02
C GLN A 503 -6.97 -14.67 -24.56
N VAL A 504 -6.98 -15.88 -24.00
CA VAL A 504 -5.81 -16.69 -23.66
C VAL A 504 -5.81 -17.94 -24.52
N PHE A 505 -4.65 -18.33 -25.04
CA PHE A 505 -4.47 -19.47 -25.93
C PHE A 505 -3.45 -20.44 -25.36
N LYS A 506 -3.69 -21.75 -25.53
CA LYS A 506 -2.68 -22.80 -25.32
C LYS A 506 -2.35 -23.48 -26.63
N ILE A 507 -1.08 -23.49 -27.02
CA ILE A 507 -0.54 -24.18 -28.18
C ILE A 507 0.30 -25.36 -27.69
N PRO A 508 0.01 -26.60 -28.10
CA PRO A 508 0.82 -27.75 -27.71
C PRO A 508 2.26 -27.66 -28.20
N ALA A 509 3.17 -28.31 -27.47
CA ALA A 509 4.56 -28.46 -27.89
C ALA A 509 4.68 -28.93 -29.36
N GLY A 510 5.52 -28.25 -30.14
CA GLY A 510 5.74 -28.54 -31.56
C GLY A 510 4.60 -28.17 -32.52
N SER A 511 3.50 -27.61 -32.01
CA SER A 511 2.39 -27.07 -32.81
C SER A 511 2.52 -25.56 -33.03
N ASP A 512 1.75 -25.05 -33.99
CA ASP A 512 1.53 -23.63 -34.26
C ASP A 512 0.04 -23.25 -34.14
N THR A 513 -0.81 -24.19 -33.73
CA THR A 513 -2.26 -24.01 -33.62
C THR A 513 -2.74 -24.26 -32.18
N PRO A 514 -3.58 -23.37 -31.63
CA PRO A 514 -4.07 -23.52 -30.27
C PRO A 514 -5.05 -24.69 -30.17
N THR A 515 -4.98 -25.42 -29.05
CA THR A 515 -5.96 -26.46 -28.67
C THR A 515 -6.90 -26.01 -27.58
N LEU A 516 -6.57 -24.92 -26.88
CA LEU A 516 -7.43 -24.27 -25.90
C LEU A 516 -7.48 -22.78 -26.21
N THR A 517 -8.67 -22.20 -26.12
CA THR A 517 -8.91 -20.76 -26.24
C THR A 517 -9.94 -20.39 -25.18
N ILE A 518 -9.60 -19.42 -24.34
CA ILE A 518 -10.41 -18.96 -23.21
C ILE A 518 -10.65 -17.48 -23.38
N GLY A 519 -11.87 -17.03 -23.05
CA GLY A 519 -12.33 -15.67 -23.29
C GLY A 519 -13.07 -15.55 -24.62
N HIS A 520 -13.66 -14.37 -24.83
CA HIS A 520 -14.57 -14.12 -25.93
C HIS A 520 -13.93 -13.14 -26.91
N ARG A 521 -13.78 -13.59 -28.16
CA ARG A 521 -13.14 -12.81 -29.22
C ARG A 521 -13.78 -11.41 -29.35
N PHE A 522 -12.97 -10.38 -29.12
CA PHE A 522 -13.35 -8.95 -29.17
C PHE A 522 -14.45 -8.53 -28.18
N GLN A 523 -14.76 -9.36 -27.18
CA GLN A 523 -15.78 -9.08 -26.18
C GLN A 523 -15.15 -9.10 -24.79
N HIS A 524 -15.21 -7.97 -24.12
CA HIS A 524 -14.77 -7.83 -22.75
C HIS A 524 -15.94 -7.87 -21.77
N GLY A 525 -15.64 -8.08 -20.49
CA GLY A 525 -16.61 -8.09 -19.42
C GLY A 525 -15.96 -8.35 -18.08
N GLU A 526 -16.72 -8.11 -17.01
CA GLU A 526 -16.28 -8.30 -15.61
C GLU A 526 -16.65 -9.70 -15.08
N GLU A 527 -17.53 -10.44 -15.77
CA GLU A 527 -17.87 -11.81 -15.41
C GLU A 527 -16.65 -12.74 -15.48
N LEU A 528 -16.65 -13.83 -14.70
CA LEU A 528 -15.50 -14.73 -14.56
C LEU A 528 -15.02 -15.38 -15.86
N THR A 529 -15.89 -15.51 -16.86
CA THR A 529 -15.57 -16.13 -18.16
C THR A 529 -15.12 -15.10 -19.22
N PHE A 530 -15.24 -13.81 -18.92
CA PHE A 530 -14.81 -12.72 -19.80
C PHE A 530 -13.51 -12.12 -19.29
N PHE A 531 -12.57 -11.86 -20.19
CA PHE A 531 -11.38 -11.09 -19.85
C PHE A 531 -11.54 -9.65 -20.32
N CYS A 532 -10.84 -8.73 -19.67
CA CYS A 532 -10.65 -7.38 -20.17
C CYS A 532 -9.16 -7.08 -20.27
N LYS A 533 -8.62 -7.38 -21.46
CA LYS A 533 -7.21 -7.24 -21.83
C LYS A 533 -6.31 -8.04 -20.86
N PRO A 534 -6.36 -9.39 -20.93
CA PRO A 534 -5.53 -10.24 -20.09
C PRO A 534 -4.06 -10.03 -20.41
N THR A 535 -3.22 -10.01 -19.39
CA THR A 535 -1.83 -9.57 -19.48
C THR A 535 -0.86 -10.75 -19.53
N ASP A 536 -0.98 -11.72 -18.64
CA ASP A 536 0.04 -12.76 -18.48
C ASP A 536 -0.52 -14.09 -17.92
N VAL A 537 0.26 -15.17 -18.02
CA VAL A 537 -0.13 -16.53 -17.61
C VAL A 537 0.99 -17.25 -16.86
N ALA A 538 0.69 -17.80 -15.68
CA ALA A 538 1.58 -18.70 -14.96
C ALA A 538 0.98 -20.11 -14.87
N VAL A 539 1.78 -21.16 -15.11
CA VAL A 539 1.28 -22.54 -15.26
C VAL A 539 1.99 -23.49 -14.31
N LEU A 540 1.22 -24.24 -13.54
CA LEU A 540 1.72 -25.26 -12.62
C LEU A 540 2.03 -26.58 -13.35
N SER A 541 2.85 -27.44 -12.74
CA SER A 541 3.17 -28.81 -13.17
C SER A 541 1.93 -29.70 -13.30
N SER A 542 0.90 -29.43 -12.49
CA SER A 542 -0.42 -30.06 -12.58
C SER A 542 -1.16 -29.71 -13.88
N GLY A 543 -0.81 -28.59 -14.52
CA GLY A 543 -1.50 -28.00 -15.65
C GLY A 543 -2.56 -26.98 -15.26
N GLU A 544 -2.89 -26.83 -13.96
CA GLU A 544 -3.63 -25.65 -13.49
C GLU A 544 -2.83 -24.39 -13.79
N PHE A 545 -3.52 -23.28 -14.02
CA PHE A 545 -2.86 -22.04 -14.40
C PHE A 545 -3.59 -20.81 -13.89
N PHE A 546 -2.87 -19.71 -13.88
CA PHE A 546 -3.31 -18.40 -13.41
C PHE A 546 -3.20 -17.41 -14.56
N VAL A 547 -4.18 -16.52 -14.68
CA VAL A 547 -4.19 -15.44 -15.66
C VAL A 547 -4.34 -14.12 -14.92
N SER A 548 -3.44 -13.18 -15.16
CA SER A 548 -3.63 -11.79 -14.74
C SER A 548 -4.51 -11.07 -15.75
N ASP A 549 -5.66 -10.57 -15.29
CA ASP A 549 -6.69 -9.91 -16.10
C ASP A 549 -6.67 -8.41 -15.79
N GLY A 550 -5.65 -7.74 -16.34
CA GLY A 550 -5.05 -6.60 -15.66
C GLY A 550 -5.61 -5.22 -15.97
N TYR A 551 -5.79 -4.86 -17.25
CA TYR A 551 -6.00 -3.44 -17.60
C TYR A 551 -7.37 -2.89 -17.19
N CYS A 552 -8.41 -3.73 -17.15
CA CYS A 552 -9.74 -3.27 -16.74
C CYS A 552 -10.27 -4.00 -15.50
N ASN A 553 -9.98 -5.29 -15.34
CA ASN A 553 -10.62 -6.11 -14.32
C ASN A 553 -9.82 -6.19 -13.00
N SER A 554 -8.55 -5.76 -12.97
CA SER A 554 -7.71 -5.70 -11.76
C SER A 554 -7.74 -6.98 -10.91
N ARG A 555 -7.66 -8.15 -11.56
CA ARG A 555 -7.79 -9.45 -10.90
C ARG A 555 -6.83 -10.51 -11.42
N VAL A 556 -6.65 -11.56 -10.63
CA VAL A 556 -6.05 -12.82 -11.05
C VAL A 556 -7.12 -13.90 -11.06
N VAL A 557 -7.13 -14.73 -12.09
CA VAL A 557 -8.10 -15.82 -12.27
C VAL A 557 -7.35 -17.14 -12.32
N LYS A 558 -7.73 -18.09 -11.46
CA LYS A 558 -7.21 -19.47 -11.42
C LYS A 558 -8.11 -20.39 -12.24
N PHE A 559 -7.50 -21.26 -13.04
CA PHE A 559 -8.15 -22.21 -13.90
C PHE A 559 -7.65 -23.63 -13.68
N SER A 560 -8.52 -24.60 -13.95
CA SER A 560 -8.15 -26.00 -14.09
C SER A 560 -7.37 -26.24 -15.38
N ALA A 561 -6.69 -27.39 -15.50
CA ALA A 561 -5.89 -27.73 -16.68
C ALA A 561 -6.70 -27.82 -18.00
N ASP A 562 -8.01 -28.03 -17.92
CA ASP A 562 -8.95 -28.04 -19.06
C ASP A 562 -9.60 -26.66 -19.32
N GLY A 563 -9.21 -25.62 -18.59
CA GLY A 563 -9.65 -24.24 -18.81
C GLY A 563 -10.95 -23.85 -18.13
N LYS A 564 -11.42 -24.59 -17.12
CA LYS A 564 -12.57 -24.17 -16.31
C LYS A 564 -12.10 -23.20 -15.22
N VAL A 565 -12.89 -22.14 -15.01
CA VAL A 565 -12.62 -21.20 -13.93
C VAL A 565 -12.77 -21.91 -12.58
N ILE A 566 -11.76 -21.78 -11.72
CA ILE A 566 -11.78 -22.26 -10.34
C ILE A 566 -12.18 -21.10 -9.42
N LYS A 567 -11.48 -19.96 -9.52
CA LYS A 567 -11.77 -18.74 -8.75
C LYS A 567 -11.06 -17.52 -9.33
N ALA A 568 -11.45 -16.35 -8.85
CA ALA A 568 -10.71 -15.12 -9.05
C ALA A 568 -10.60 -14.34 -7.73
N TRP A 569 -9.58 -13.51 -7.63
CA TRP A 569 -9.39 -12.55 -6.55
C TRP A 569 -8.68 -11.31 -7.10
N GLY A 570 -8.72 -10.22 -6.34
CA GLY A 570 -8.30 -8.93 -6.86
C GLY A 570 -9.49 -8.04 -7.21
N GLU A 571 -9.36 -6.77 -6.88
CA GLU A 571 -10.23 -5.71 -7.34
C GLU A 571 -9.44 -4.41 -7.51
N LYS A 572 -9.97 -3.47 -8.29
CA LYS A 572 -9.32 -2.17 -8.46
C LYS A 572 -9.47 -1.35 -7.20
N ASN A 573 -8.37 -0.85 -6.65
CA ASN A 573 -8.46 0.17 -5.59
C ASN A 573 -8.95 1.49 -6.19
N LEU A 574 -10.10 1.98 -5.73
CA LEU A 574 -10.67 3.27 -6.13
C LEU A 574 -10.33 4.40 -5.14
N GLU A 575 -9.63 4.09 -4.05
CA GLU A 575 -9.19 5.06 -3.05
C GLU A 575 -7.87 5.71 -3.46
N PHE A 576 -7.88 7.03 -3.62
CA PHE A 576 -6.70 7.84 -3.95
C PHE A 576 -6.02 8.35 -2.68
N GLY A 577 -4.69 8.23 -2.59
CA GLY A 577 -3.90 8.82 -1.49
C GLY A 577 -3.67 7.93 -0.27
N VAL A 578 -4.08 6.66 -0.31
CA VAL A 578 -3.68 5.59 0.62
C VAL A 578 -2.82 4.61 -0.16
N SER A 579 -1.82 3.98 0.47
CA SER A 579 -1.14 2.84 -0.17
C SER A 579 -2.18 1.71 -0.34
N PRO A 580 -2.48 1.25 -1.57
CA PRO A 580 -3.57 0.30 -1.81
C PRO A 580 -3.44 -0.93 -0.93
N PRO A 581 -4.51 -1.45 -0.31
CA PRO A 581 -4.41 -2.62 0.55
C PRO A 581 -3.97 -3.86 -0.27
N PRO A 582 -3.32 -4.85 0.38
CA PRO A 582 -3.07 -6.14 -0.24
C PRO A 582 -4.35 -6.79 -0.77
N GLY A 583 -4.23 -7.52 -1.88
CA GLY A 583 -5.38 -8.13 -2.56
C GLY A 583 -6.16 -7.18 -3.47
N THR A 584 -5.79 -5.90 -3.54
CA THR A 584 -6.24 -4.98 -4.60
C THR A 584 -5.13 -4.77 -5.63
N PHE A 585 -5.48 -4.53 -6.88
CA PHE A 585 -4.51 -4.32 -7.96
C PHE A 585 -4.85 -3.10 -8.81
N ASP A 586 -3.83 -2.41 -9.29
CA ASP A 586 -3.94 -1.47 -10.41
C ASP A 586 -3.04 -1.94 -11.55
N VAL A 587 -3.67 -2.64 -12.49
CA VAL A 587 -3.03 -3.35 -13.60
C VAL A 587 -2.08 -4.46 -13.10
N PRO A 588 -2.59 -5.60 -12.62
CA PRO A 588 -1.77 -6.80 -12.45
C PRO A 588 -1.23 -7.21 -13.84
N HIS A 589 0.04 -6.94 -14.07
CA HIS A 589 0.62 -6.91 -15.43
C HIS A 589 1.41 -8.18 -15.77
N SER A 590 2.02 -8.80 -14.76
CA SER A 590 2.79 -10.03 -14.91
C SER A 590 2.53 -10.94 -13.71
N VAL A 591 2.54 -12.25 -13.93
CA VAL A 591 2.28 -13.26 -12.90
C VAL A 591 3.23 -14.44 -13.07
N THR A 592 3.82 -14.88 -11.96
CA THR A 592 4.79 -15.99 -11.94
C THR A 592 4.49 -16.93 -10.76
N VAL A 593 4.85 -18.21 -10.90
CA VAL A 593 4.69 -19.23 -9.85
C VAL A 593 6.04 -19.76 -9.38
N SER A 594 6.14 -19.98 -8.08
CA SER A 594 7.19 -20.76 -7.44
C SER A 594 6.57 -22.02 -6.83
N GLU A 595 6.55 -23.12 -7.59
CA GLU A 595 5.99 -24.38 -7.08
C GLU A 595 6.75 -24.95 -5.89
N GLY A 596 8.07 -24.72 -5.82
CA GLY A 596 8.90 -25.19 -4.70
C GLY A 596 8.52 -24.55 -3.36
N THR A 597 8.03 -23.30 -3.38
CA THR A 597 7.57 -22.59 -2.18
C THR A 597 6.04 -22.51 -2.07
N GLY A 598 5.31 -22.95 -3.10
CA GLY A 598 3.84 -22.86 -3.15
C GLY A 598 3.33 -21.42 -3.29
N GLN A 599 4.11 -20.54 -3.93
CA GLN A 599 3.78 -19.11 -4.05
C GLN A 599 3.46 -18.70 -5.48
N LEU A 600 2.59 -17.70 -5.61
CA LEU A 600 2.26 -16.99 -6.83
C LEU A 600 2.54 -15.51 -6.62
N CYS A 601 3.39 -14.89 -7.43
CA CYS A 601 3.73 -13.48 -7.32
C CYS A 601 3.25 -12.70 -8.53
N VAL A 602 2.71 -11.50 -8.29
CA VAL A 602 2.04 -10.67 -9.29
C VAL A 602 2.65 -9.27 -9.28
N ALA A 603 3.12 -8.79 -10.44
CA ALA A 603 3.52 -7.40 -10.62
C ALA A 603 2.28 -6.50 -10.67
N ASP A 604 2.06 -5.73 -9.60
CA ASP A 604 0.96 -4.78 -9.49
C ASP A 604 1.44 -3.43 -10.04
N ARG A 605 1.26 -3.27 -11.35
CA ARG A 605 2.11 -2.37 -12.14
C ARG A 605 1.97 -0.94 -11.73
N GLU A 606 0.77 -0.38 -11.68
CA GLU A 606 0.62 1.06 -11.39
C GLU A 606 0.80 1.40 -9.90
N ASN A 607 1.00 0.38 -9.07
CA ASN A 607 1.33 0.53 -7.65
C ASN A 607 2.82 0.31 -7.35
N GLY A 608 3.65 -0.03 -8.35
CA GLY A 608 5.10 -0.14 -8.20
C GLY A 608 5.53 -1.21 -7.19
N ARG A 609 4.82 -2.34 -7.14
CA ARG A 609 5.01 -3.39 -6.12
C ARG A 609 4.76 -4.79 -6.67
N VAL A 610 5.22 -5.81 -5.95
CA VAL A 610 4.87 -7.22 -6.20
C VAL A 610 4.03 -7.72 -5.05
N GLN A 611 2.92 -8.37 -5.35
CA GLN A 611 2.09 -9.05 -4.35
C GLN A 611 2.24 -10.56 -4.52
N CYS A 612 2.65 -11.25 -3.47
CA CYS A 612 2.76 -12.71 -3.45
C CYS A 612 1.62 -13.32 -2.63
N PHE A 613 1.11 -14.44 -3.14
CA PHE A 613 -0.02 -15.21 -2.63
C PHE A 613 0.37 -16.68 -2.54
N ASP A 614 -0.36 -17.48 -1.79
CA ASP A 614 -0.34 -18.93 -1.98
C ASP A 614 -1.04 -19.33 -3.30
N LEU A 615 -0.95 -20.61 -3.68
CA LEU A 615 -1.61 -21.13 -4.88
C LEU A 615 -3.15 -21.16 -4.77
N GLU A 616 -3.68 -20.84 -3.59
CA GLU A 616 -5.07 -20.62 -3.29
C GLU A 616 -5.44 -19.11 -3.31
N GLY A 617 -4.55 -18.23 -3.75
CA GLY A 617 -4.84 -16.80 -3.86
C GLY A 617 -5.06 -16.11 -2.52
N ASN A 618 -4.68 -16.73 -1.39
CA ASN A 618 -4.60 -16.03 -0.13
C ASN A 618 -3.33 -15.19 -0.12
N PHE A 619 -3.45 -13.92 0.26
CA PHE A 619 -2.31 -13.03 0.30
C PHE A 619 -1.28 -13.49 1.34
N ASP A 620 -0.02 -13.57 0.91
CA ASP A 620 1.11 -13.99 1.74
C ASP A 620 1.91 -12.76 2.18
N HIS A 621 2.59 -12.11 1.24
CA HIS A 621 3.43 -10.95 1.54
C HIS A 621 3.57 -9.99 0.35
N LEU A 622 4.05 -8.78 0.65
CA LEU A 622 4.28 -7.72 -0.33
C LEU A 622 5.78 -7.47 -0.48
N ILE A 623 6.25 -7.37 -1.72
CA ILE A 623 7.60 -6.90 -2.04
C ILE A 623 7.49 -5.49 -2.63
N ARG A 624 8.07 -4.51 -1.95
CA ARG A 624 8.11 -3.12 -2.41
C ARG A 624 9.46 -2.52 -2.08
N HIS A 625 10.03 -1.80 -3.03
CA HIS A 625 11.26 -1.06 -2.83
C HIS A 625 11.18 0.32 -3.49
N LYS A 626 11.83 1.32 -2.89
CA LYS A 626 11.84 2.69 -3.44
C LYS A 626 12.39 2.74 -4.88
N GLU A 627 13.32 1.83 -5.19
CA GLU A 627 13.97 1.77 -6.51
C GLU A 627 13.06 1.22 -7.62
N PHE A 628 12.02 0.45 -7.27
CA PHE A 628 11.02 0.05 -8.26
C PHE A 628 10.30 1.27 -8.84
N GLY A 629 10.17 2.33 -8.05
CA GLY A 629 9.45 3.52 -8.44
C GLY A 629 7.94 3.28 -8.50
N PRO A 630 7.21 4.12 -9.27
CA PRO A 630 5.76 4.06 -9.32
C PRO A 630 5.25 2.89 -10.16
N ARG A 631 6.10 2.27 -10.99
CA ARG A 631 5.64 1.29 -11.99
C ARG A 631 6.54 0.08 -12.14
N LEU A 632 5.98 -1.11 -11.89
CA LEU A 632 6.70 -2.38 -12.02
C LEU A 632 6.03 -3.27 -13.08
N PHE A 633 6.72 -3.57 -14.18
CA PHE A 633 6.06 -4.16 -15.36
C PHE A 633 6.07 -5.68 -15.33
N ALA A 634 7.21 -6.31 -15.04
CA ALA A 634 7.32 -7.75 -15.11
C ALA A 634 8.11 -8.35 -13.95
N VAL A 635 7.76 -9.60 -13.63
CA VAL A 635 8.39 -10.42 -12.61
C VAL A 635 8.54 -11.85 -13.10
N GLU A 636 9.65 -12.51 -12.76
CA GLU A 636 9.88 -13.94 -13.05
C GLU A 636 10.61 -14.58 -11.88
N VAL A 637 10.17 -15.76 -11.44
CA VAL A 637 10.84 -16.51 -10.38
C VAL A 637 11.93 -17.40 -10.97
N CYS A 638 13.10 -17.39 -10.33
CA CYS A 638 14.07 -18.46 -10.52
C CYS A 638 13.74 -19.66 -9.61
N PRO A 639 13.42 -20.84 -10.16
CA PRO A 639 13.03 -22.01 -9.36
C PRO A 639 14.17 -22.61 -8.52
N LEU A 640 15.43 -22.26 -8.80
CA LEU A 640 16.61 -22.86 -8.17
C LEU A 640 17.18 -22.07 -6.98
N GLN A 641 16.85 -20.77 -6.87
CA GLN A 641 17.57 -19.86 -5.96
C GLN A 641 16.64 -19.08 -5.03
N GLY A 642 15.31 -19.25 -5.10
CA GLY A 642 14.39 -18.51 -4.24
C GLY A 642 14.41 -17.00 -4.48
N VAL A 643 14.82 -16.58 -5.68
CA VAL A 643 14.89 -15.17 -6.08
C VAL A 643 13.86 -14.83 -7.14
N LEU A 644 13.40 -13.60 -7.07
CA LEU A 644 12.50 -12.98 -8.02
C LEU A 644 13.28 -11.94 -8.83
N TYR A 645 13.22 -12.04 -10.15
CA TYR A 645 13.68 -10.99 -11.05
C TYR A 645 12.52 -10.06 -11.35
N ALA A 646 12.78 -8.76 -11.41
CA ALA A 646 11.76 -7.76 -11.72
C ALA A 646 12.32 -6.66 -12.63
N VAL A 647 11.47 -6.00 -13.42
CA VAL A 647 11.83 -4.79 -14.18
C VAL A 647 10.78 -3.69 -13.96
N ASN A 648 11.24 -2.47 -13.69
CA ASN A 648 10.37 -1.30 -13.66
C ASN A 648 10.24 -0.69 -15.06
N GLY A 649 9.42 0.35 -15.21
CA GLY A 649 9.27 1.05 -16.48
C GLY A 649 9.16 2.56 -16.32
N PRO A 650 9.01 3.30 -17.44
CA PRO A 650 8.95 4.75 -17.41
C PRO A 650 7.70 5.27 -16.68
N ALA A 651 7.87 6.38 -15.95
CA ALA A 651 6.78 7.10 -15.29
C ALA A 651 5.71 7.61 -16.29
N TYR A 652 4.53 7.97 -15.78
CA TYR A 652 3.40 8.43 -16.60
C TYR A 652 3.66 9.79 -17.31
N ASP A 653 4.49 10.65 -16.72
CA ASP A 653 4.59 12.08 -17.01
C ASP A 653 6.05 12.57 -17.18
N GLY A 654 6.76 11.98 -18.15
CA GLY A 654 8.08 12.47 -18.56
C GLY A 654 9.22 12.10 -17.59
N PRO A 655 10.44 12.67 -17.75
CA PRO A 655 11.61 12.20 -17.04
C PRO A 655 11.52 12.56 -15.55
N SER A 656 11.01 11.63 -14.76
CA SER A 656 11.36 11.52 -13.34
C SER A 656 12.84 11.14 -13.21
N ASP A 657 13.52 11.53 -12.13
CA ASP A 657 14.87 11.06 -11.77
C ASP A 657 14.93 9.52 -11.49
N LEU A 658 13.92 8.76 -11.91
CA LEU A 658 13.85 7.31 -11.84
C LEU A 658 14.68 6.68 -12.94
N THR A 659 15.53 5.75 -12.51
CA THR A 659 16.27 4.87 -13.40
C THR A 659 15.38 3.70 -13.79
N VAL A 660 15.15 3.52 -15.10
CA VAL A 660 14.51 2.32 -15.64
C VAL A 660 15.56 1.21 -15.69
N GLN A 661 15.35 0.13 -14.93
CA GLN A 661 16.32 -0.92 -14.67
C GLN A 661 15.65 -2.21 -14.19
N GLY A 662 16.46 -3.27 -14.08
CA GLY A 662 16.04 -4.54 -13.50
C GLY A 662 16.55 -4.73 -12.08
N PHE A 663 15.90 -5.66 -11.38
CA PHE A 663 16.14 -5.96 -9.97
C PHE A 663 16.20 -7.47 -9.78
N THR A 664 17.06 -7.90 -8.85
CA THR A 664 17.05 -9.25 -8.28
C THR A 664 16.70 -9.12 -6.82
N VAL A 665 15.69 -9.86 -6.38
CA VAL A 665 15.08 -9.72 -5.05
C VAL A 665 15.01 -11.09 -4.40
N ASP A 666 15.32 -11.15 -3.11
CA ASP A 666 15.03 -12.34 -2.31
C ASP A 666 13.51 -12.47 -2.19
N MET A 667 12.96 -13.56 -2.71
CA MET A 667 11.51 -13.72 -2.81
C MET A 667 10.84 -13.89 -1.43
N SER A 668 11.57 -14.31 -0.41
CA SER A 668 11.01 -14.59 0.92
C SER A 668 10.96 -13.37 1.83
N SER A 669 12.03 -12.57 1.81
CA SER A 669 12.21 -11.38 2.64
C SER A 669 11.83 -10.09 1.91
N GLY A 670 11.75 -10.13 0.59
CA GLY A 670 11.59 -8.93 -0.25
C GLY A 670 12.85 -8.06 -0.31
N GLN A 671 13.98 -8.53 0.22
CA GLN A 671 15.24 -7.79 0.20
C GLN A 671 15.73 -7.60 -1.23
N LEU A 672 16.01 -6.36 -1.62
CA LEU A 672 16.70 -6.07 -2.88
C LEU A 672 18.15 -6.58 -2.79
N LEU A 673 18.49 -7.56 -3.62
CA LEU A 673 19.82 -8.17 -3.68
C LEU A 673 20.73 -7.46 -4.68
N GLU A 674 20.17 -7.05 -5.81
CA GLU A 674 20.93 -6.41 -6.89
C GLU A 674 20.02 -5.54 -7.77
N SER A 675 20.52 -4.39 -8.20
CA SER A 675 19.95 -3.60 -9.30
C SER A 675 20.88 -3.69 -10.51
N TRP A 676 20.34 -3.98 -11.69
CA TRP A 676 21.13 -4.24 -12.90
C TRP A 676 20.53 -3.54 -14.12
N ASN A 677 21.39 -3.23 -15.09
CA ASN A 677 21.00 -2.50 -16.29
C ASN A 677 21.93 -2.83 -17.46
N ILE A 678 21.58 -2.32 -18.65
CA ILE A 678 22.45 -2.29 -19.82
C ILE A 678 23.23 -0.97 -19.87
N PRO A 679 24.39 -0.88 -20.54
CA PRO A 679 25.24 0.32 -20.55
C PRO A 679 24.54 1.62 -20.98
N GLN A 680 23.59 1.51 -21.91
CA GLN A 680 22.80 2.62 -22.43
C GLN A 680 21.51 2.92 -21.64
N GLY A 681 21.22 2.12 -20.59
CA GLY A 681 19.97 2.13 -19.86
C GLY A 681 18.82 1.47 -20.61
N LEU A 682 18.01 0.68 -19.89
CA LEU A 682 16.68 0.28 -20.35
C LEU A 682 15.79 1.53 -20.52
N ARG A 683 14.86 1.49 -21.48
CA ARG A 683 13.97 2.61 -21.79
C ARG A 683 12.51 2.31 -21.49
N ASN A 684 12.02 1.18 -21.98
CA ASN A 684 10.63 0.76 -21.80
C ASN A 684 10.56 -0.78 -21.84
N PRO A 685 11.18 -1.46 -20.86
CA PRO A 685 11.05 -2.90 -20.70
C PRO A 685 9.59 -3.21 -20.36
N HIS A 686 9.09 -4.30 -20.93
CA HIS A 686 7.69 -4.70 -20.78
C HIS A 686 7.56 -6.09 -20.19
N ASP A 687 8.52 -6.97 -20.50
CA ASP A 687 8.55 -8.31 -19.98
C ASP A 687 9.98 -8.82 -19.78
N LEU A 688 10.13 -9.84 -18.93
CA LEU A 688 11.41 -10.49 -18.68
C LEU A 688 11.24 -12.01 -18.53
N ALA A 689 12.26 -12.77 -18.91
CA ALA A 689 12.31 -14.22 -18.70
C ALA A 689 13.68 -14.63 -18.18
N VAL A 690 13.71 -15.72 -17.43
CA VAL A 690 14.92 -16.25 -16.80
C VAL A 690 15.14 -17.66 -17.31
N ASP A 691 16.40 -18.02 -17.59
CA ASP A 691 16.75 -19.42 -17.86
C ASP A 691 16.47 -20.25 -16.59
N PRO A 692 15.49 -21.17 -16.63
CA PRO A 692 15.06 -21.89 -15.43
C PRO A 692 16.09 -22.90 -14.94
N THR A 693 17.12 -23.22 -15.75
CA THR A 693 18.13 -24.24 -15.44
C THR A 693 19.38 -23.68 -14.78
N THR A 694 19.71 -22.42 -15.06
CA THR A 694 20.91 -21.77 -14.51
C THR A 694 20.56 -20.58 -13.61
N CYS A 695 19.42 -19.94 -13.86
CA CYS A 695 19.05 -18.63 -13.34
C CYS A 695 20.11 -17.53 -13.57
N GLY A 696 21.09 -17.81 -14.43
CA GLY A 696 22.20 -16.92 -14.74
C GLY A 696 21.96 -16.10 -15.99
N SER A 697 21.05 -16.52 -16.87
CA SER A 697 20.64 -15.76 -18.07
C SER A 697 19.27 -15.12 -17.86
N VAL A 698 19.19 -13.81 -18.04
CA VAL A 698 17.95 -13.02 -17.99
C VAL A 698 17.73 -12.35 -19.33
N TYR A 699 16.54 -12.49 -19.89
CA TYR A 699 16.12 -11.87 -21.14
C TYR A 699 15.12 -10.76 -20.83
N VAL A 700 15.26 -9.59 -21.46
CA VAL A 700 14.36 -8.44 -21.25
C VAL A 700 13.85 -7.95 -22.60
N GLY A 701 12.54 -7.97 -22.79
CA GLY A 701 11.86 -7.46 -23.97
C GLY A 701 11.45 -6.00 -23.82
N GLU A 702 11.80 -5.15 -24.78
CA GLU A 702 11.41 -3.73 -24.79
C GLU A 702 10.33 -3.41 -25.84
N LEU A 703 9.44 -2.48 -25.48
CA LEU A 703 8.47 -1.92 -26.43
C LEU A 703 9.13 -0.89 -27.36
N ASN A 704 10.02 -0.06 -26.81
CA ASN A 704 10.73 1.01 -27.50
C ASN A 704 12.07 1.28 -26.79
N PRO A 705 13.22 0.90 -27.37
CA PRO A 705 13.41 0.27 -28.68
C PRO A 705 12.77 -1.12 -28.79
N ARG A 706 12.56 -1.60 -30.01
CA ARG A 706 11.95 -2.92 -30.30
C ARG A 706 13.05 -3.99 -30.30
N VAL A 707 13.45 -4.42 -29.12
CA VAL A 707 14.64 -5.26 -28.93
C VAL A 707 14.46 -6.21 -27.76
N VAL A 708 15.20 -7.31 -27.78
CA VAL A 708 15.39 -8.19 -26.62
C VAL A 708 16.84 -8.09 -26.19
N TRP A 709 17.08 -7.86 -24.90
CA TRP A 709 18.41 -7.87 -24.29
C TRP A 709 18.63 -9.20 -23.58
N LYS A 710 19.87 -9.71 -23.58
CA LYS A 710 20.29 -10.83 -22.74
C LYS A 710 21.35 -10.35 -21.77
N LEU A 711 21.11 -10.54 -20.48
CA LEU A 711 22.10 -10.37 -19.42
C LEU A 711 22.52 -11.75 -18.91
N THR A 712 23.80 -11.91 -18.59
CA THR A 712 24.36 -13.17 -18.08
C THR A 712 25.23 -12.92 -16.87
N ARG A 713 25.10 -13.78 -15.85
CA ARG A 713 26.08 -13.88 -14.76
C ARG A 713 27.28 -14.71 -15.25
N ALA A 714 28.49 -14.28 -14.92
CA ALA A 714 29.68 -15.08 -15.23
C ALA A 714 29.65 -16.39 -14.43
N ASP A 715 29.86 -17.50 -15.11
CA ASP A 715 29.82 -18.83 -14.50
C ASP A 715 31.08 -19.09 -13.67
N ARG A 716 30.98 -19.86 -12.58
CA ARG A 716 32.12 -20.32 -11.76
C ARG A 716 33.16 -21.14 -12.55
N SER A 717 32.90 -21.51 -13.80
CA SER A 717 33.71 -22.45 -14.59
C SER A 717 34.77 -21.82 -15.49
N THR A 718 34.90 -20.49 -15.54
CA THR A 718 35.95 -19.83 -16.35
C THR A 718 36.86 -18.93 -15.53
N THR A 719 37.52 -19.49 -14.52
CA THR A 719 38.85 -18.96 -14.17
C THR A 719 39.86 -19.63 -15.10
N PRO A 720 40.59 -18.91 -15.97
CA PRO A 720 41.77 -19.48 -16.59
C PRO A 720 42.71 -19.81 -15.43
N THR A 721 42.97 -21.10 -15.23
CA THR A 721 43.99 -21.54 -14.28
C THR A 721 45.27 -20.77 -14.64
N PRO A 722 45.91 -20.07 -13.70
CA PRO A 722 47.21 -19.47 -13.98
C PRO A 722 48.11 -20.62 -14.41
N HIS A 723 48.66 -20.54 -15.62
CA HIS A 723 49.69 -21.46 -16.04
C HIS A 723 50.76 -21.48 -14.96
N LEU A 724 50.85 -22.61 -14.25
CA LEU A 724 52.03 -22.96 -13.47
C LEU A 724 53.20 -22.89 -14.43
N HIS A 725 54.02 -21.85 -14.28
CA HIS A 725 55.39 -21.86 -14.74
C HIS A 725 56.07 -23.05 -14.06
N MET A 726 56.11 -24.19 -14.75
CA MET A 726 57.11 -25.21 -14.49
C MET A 726 58.40 -24.74 -15.15
N ASP A 727 59.39 -24.49 -14.30
CA ASP A 727 60.79 -24.34 -14.66
C ASP A 727 61.22 -25.45 -15.61
N THR A 728 61.51 -25.09 -16.85
CA THR A 728 62.26 -25.94 -17.78
C THR A 728 63.68 -26.11 -17.24
N GLN A 729 63.93 -27.28 -16.66
CA GLN A 729 65.29 -27.79 -16.50
C GLN A 729 65.94 -27.96 -17.87
N ILE A 730 67.14 -27.40 -17.96
CA ILE A 730 68.11 -27.56 -19.03
C ILE A 730 68.49 -29.04 -19.13
N VAL A 731 68.16 -29.68 -20.25
CA VAL A 731 68.92 -30.85 -20.75
C VAL A 731 69.13 -30.68 -22.26
N ASN A 732 70.38 -30.35 -22.61
CA ASN A 732 70.95 -30.52 -23.94
C ASN A 732 70.89 -32.00 -24.36
N ASN A 733 70.42 -32.28 -25.59
CA ASN A 733 71.16 -33.17 -26.50
C ASN A 733 70.61 -33.17 -27.94
N ASN A 734 71.38 -32.53 -28.82
CA ASN A 734 71.79 -32.97 -30.16
C ASN A 734 71.02 -34.10 -30.87
N LYS A 735 70.46 -33.80 -32.05
CA LYS A 735 70.79 -34.38 -33.38
C LYS A 735 69.82 -33.78 -34.43
N LYS A 736 70.31 -32.89 -35.30
CA LYS A 736 70.80 -33.12 -36.67
C LYS A 736 69.74 -33.53 -37.71
N ASN A 737 69.72 -32.71 -38.78
CA ASN A 737 69.30 -32.98 -40.15
C ASN A 737 67.77 -33.01 -40.40
N GLN A 738 67.22 -32.44 -41.47
CA GLN A 738 67.75 -31.78 -42.66
C GLN A 738 66.55 -31.24 -43.49
N ILE A 739 66.79 -30.16 -44.26
CA ILE A 739 66.14 -29.81 -45.55
C ILE A 739 64.64 -29.42 -45.47
N GLY A 740 64.14 -28.32 -46.04
CA GLY A 740 64.74 -27.30 -46.89
C GLY A 740 63.67 -26.32 -47.40
N GLN A 741 64.14 -25.09 -47.63
CA GLN A 741 63.75 -24.14 -48.68
C GLN A 741 62.31 -23.57 -48.79
N ALA A 742 62.32 -22.22 -48.71
CA ALA A 742 61.73 -21.24 -49.62
C ALA A 742 60.52 -20.43 -49.09
N GLY A 743 60.76 -19.13 -48.87
CA GLY A 743 59.77 -18.06 -48.65
C GLY A 743 59.16 -17.55 -49.97
N PRO A 744 58.81 -16.25 -50.14
CA PRO A 744 58.87 -15.10 -49.22
C PRO A 744 57.47 -14.42 -49.04
N SER A 745 57.20 -13.71 -47.93
CA SER A 745 57.26 -12.25 -47.68
C SER A 745 56.24 -11.36 -48.41
N ASP A 746 55.79 -10.33 -47.66
CA ASP A 746 55.25 -9.02 -48.07
C ASP A 746 53.89 -9.02 -48.82
N THR A 747 52.89 -8.17 -48.57
CA THR A 747 52.71 -6.86 -47.91
C THR A 747 51.17 -6.65 -47.93
N GLN A 748 50.48 -6.04 -46.97
CA GLN A 748 50.43 -4.62 -46.62
C GLN A 748 49.49 -4.45 -45.40
#